data_AF-A0A966KTY2-F1
#
_entry.id   AF-A0A966KTY2-F1
#
_cell.length_a   1.000
_cell.length_b   1.000
_cell.length_c   1.000
_cell.angle_alpha   90.00
_cell.angle_beta   90.00
_cell.angle_gamma   90.00
#
_symmetry.space_group_name_H-M   'P 1'
#
loop_
_entity.id
_entity.type
_entity.pdbx_description
1 polymer ?
#
loop_
_entity_poly.entity_id
_entity_poly.type
_entity_poly.pdbx_seq_one_letter_code
_entity_poly.pdbx_strand_id
1 'polypeptide(L)'
;MRARQAPTDRAGFWQATGALLVFRDPPPPPTPAPGQPPMVSANPAEGPEILLAVWDDGTVNGLCGKVDLGTGIATALGQLVAEELGVPFDRVVMLLGDTARAPNQGPTIASATLQIASDPLKRAAAQARAWLEQQGLTTNEASQSANIARLLQGRQVHLSLDLQANLKPAAQWQVVGQSVPRVDIPAKVLGEATFVHDVRLPGMLHGRVVRPPYAGTDQGDFIGRTLRGVDESSIAHLPGIVALVREGDFVGIVAEREEQAEAAMRNLRLDWGDWPAQPPLNDLAQALSAHPATPRVVAESGDVATANADAPLRLQRRYVWPYQMHASIGPSCAVAHWQDGALKVWSGTQNPHVLRADLALLTGLTDTAVEVVRLEAAGCYGRNGADDVTADAALLSRAVGKPVRVQLTREQEHQWEPKGAAQLMDVDGSVSGDGQLLGWDFQTCYPSNAAPTLALLLTGRVAATAQAFAMGDRTSVPPYRVPHLKVTVNDMPPILRASWLRGVSALPNSFAHESFIDELAHAQREDPLAFRLKHLDDVRAAELLRAVAQRAGWQPHVEPRQHSDDGVVLKGQGLAYARYIHSKFPGFGAAWSAWVADVEVNRITGEVHVSRVVVGHDAGAMVNPAGVQHQVHGNVVQTTSRALKEQVSVAPSTGAVTNREWGSYPLLSFREVPIIEVVMMPRPGEPMLGAGESSSVPGTAAIANAIFDATGIRFRQPPFTPEVVRAALNPLPGPGAATAQPTGAGSAPPLVLQPPPQGPVSEVQTLAPLRKQTWARIAALATGVLACVAGWVGLYSGRQAIAPISRVDASVYTVATLERGRHLAALGNCIGCHTKEDGTAYAGGRPIETPFGVVYATNLTPDPETGIGRWSFSAFQRAMREGVSQNGHHLYPAFPYTAFTRMEDDELTALYAYLLSLNPVRQATPAAELRAPFSWRPLMALWNALYLQPGPTRAAAAALAVLPASVDVSRWQRGEYLVNGPGHCGACHTPRDALGAERGGSAYLSGAWVDGWHAPSLTATNRHTLPWSESHLYSYLKHGHSAAHGVAVGPMAQVVTSLSAAPDEDLRAMAHYLSTFQGFTVAQPAAETPRARPDPSLMTERAHQAVARARALAPLPDNAQRLFEGACGACHGEGSVPVDLGLNLPLALNSKLLAQQPDNLLHVLLDGIQRPATPDIAFMPGFRHAMDDAQLTSLASWLRQRYAPDMPPWPDALLRQRVAAVRGAPHTDR
;
A
#
# COMPACT_ATOMS: atom_id res chain seq x y z
N MET A 1 -11.52 -0.36 40.55
CA MET A 1 -10.81 -1.43 41.30
C MET A 1 -10.06 -2.29 40.30
N ARG A 2 -8.81 -2.69 40.54
CA ARG A 2 -8.12 -3.64 39.65
C ARG A 2 -8.79 -5.00 39.83
N ALA A 3 -9.29 -5.59 38.74
CA ALA A 3 -9.82 -6.95 38.75
C ALA A 3 -8.73 -7.93 39.21
N ARG A 4 -9.11 -8.98 39.95
CA ARG A 4 -8.20 -10.08 40.30
C ARG A 4 -7.57 -10.65 39.02
N GLN A 5 -6.27 -10.87 39.06
CA GLN A 5 -5.57 -11.53 37.96
C GLN A 5 -6.03 -12.99 37.90
N ALA A 6 -6.64 -13.38 36.79
CA ALA A 6 -7.08 -14.75 36.57
C ALA A 6 -5.87 -15.71 36.50
N PRO A 7 -6.04 -16.99 36.91
CA PRO A 7 -5.05 -18.04 36.71
C PRO A 7 -4.56 -18.15 35.26
N THR A 8 -3.34 -18.64 35.08
CA THR A 8 -2.66 -18.73 33.77
C THR A 8 -3.08 -19.94 32.94
N ASP A 9 -3.68 -20.97 33.54
CA ASP A 9 -4.15 -22.18 32.89
C ASP A 9 -5.39 -22.78 33.60
N ARG A 10 -6.01 -23.81 32.99
CA ARG A 10 -7.18 -24.51 33.56
C ARG A 10 -6.89 -25.18 34.91
N ALA A 11 -5.68 -25.70 35.13
CA ALA A 11 -5.31 -26.35 36.38
C ALA A 11 -5.27 -25.34 37.54
N GLY A 12 -4.77 -24.14 37.30
CA GLY A 12 -4.75 -23.03 38.23
C GLY A 12 -6.15 -22.54 38.58
N PHE A 13 -7.08 -22.50 37.62
CA PHE A 13 -8.51 -22.29 37.93
C PHE A 13 -9.02 -23.38 38.84
N TRP A 14 -8.82 -24.65 38.48
CA TRP A 14 -9.32 -25.79 39.24
C TRP A 14 -8.80 -25.83 40.67
N GLN A 15 -7.57 -25.37 40.94
CA GLN A 15 -6.96 -25.37 42.27
C GLN A 15 -7.25 -24.11 43.09
N ALA A 16 -7.92 -23.10 42.51
CA ALA A 16 -8.08 -21.81 43.15
C ALA A 16 -9.02 -21.86 44.37
N THR A 17 -8.57 -21.29 45.48
CA THR A 17 -9.40 -21.05 46.68
C THR A 17 -10.05 -19.67 46.62
N GLY A 18 -11.22 -19.53 47.24
CA GLY A 18 -12.01 -18.31 47.16
C GLY A 18 -12.83 -18.23 45.88
N ALA A 19 -13.27 -19.37 45.34
CA ALA A 19 -13.84 -19.44 43.99
C ALA A 19 -15.01 -20.43 43.87
N LEU A 20 -16.00 -20.04 43.07
CA LEU A 20 -17.01 -20.93 42.49
C LEU A 20 -16.75 -21.06 40.99
N LEU A 21 -16.53 -22.29 40.54
CA LEU A 21 -16.31 -22.63 39.15
C LEU A 21 -17.51 -23.39 38.59
N VAL A 22 -17.95 -23.02 37.39
CA VAL A 22 -18.85 -23.86 36.58
C VAL A 22 -18.06 -24.41 35.42
N PHE A 23 -18.03 -25.73 35.31
CA PHE A 23 -17.20 -26.46 34.34
C PHE A 23 -17.99 -27.53 33.60
N ARG A 24 -17.44 -28.01 32.48
CA ARG A 24 -17.90 -29.23 31.81
C ARG A 24 -16.71 -30.10 31.44
N ASP A 25 -16.95 -31.40 31.26
CA ASP A 25 -15.94 -32.25 30.63
C ASP A 25 -15.77 -31.87 29.16
N PRO A 26 -14.55 -32.01 28.59
CA PRO A 26 -14.32 -31.79 27.17
C PRO A 26 -15.31 -32.59 26.32
N PRO A 27 -16.04 -31.96 25.39
CA PRO A 27 -17.01 -32.67 24.57
C PRO A 27 -16.30 -33.71 23.68
N PRO A 28 -16.98 -34.82 23.33
CA PRO A 28 -16.42 -35.80 22.42
C PRO A 28 -16.08 -35.17 21.06
N PRO A 29 -15.06 -35.69 20.35
CA PRO A 29 -14.66 -35.19 19.05
C PRO A 29 -15.85 -35.22 18.07
N PRO A 30 -16.17 -34.11 17.38
CA PRO A 30 -17.25 -34.10 16.41
C PRO A 30 -16.90 -35.02 15.23
N THR A 31 -17.90 -35.74 14.70
CA THR A 31 -17.72 -36.58 13.51
C THR A 31 -17.27 -35.69 12.33
N PRO A 32 -16.16 -36.01 11.64
CA PRO A 32 -15.72 -35.26 10.47
C PRO A 32 -16.83 -35.20 9.41
N ALA A 33 -17.15 -34.00 8.95
CA ALA A 33 -18.13 -33.81 7.89
C ALA A 33 -17.46 -34.02 6.52
N PRO A 34 -17.97 -34.94 5.66
CA PRO A 34 -17.43 -35.12 4.32
C PRO A 34 -17.43 -33.81 3.53
N GLY A 35 -16.33 -33.53 2.83
CA GLY A 35 -16.17 -32.30 2.04
C GLY A 35 -16.01 -31.02 2.85
N GLN A 36 -15.85 -31.08 4.18
CA GLN A 36 -15.54 -29.91 5.02
C GLN A 36 -14.11 -30.01 5.58
N PRO A 37 -13.48 -28.88 5.94
CA PRO A 37 -12.24 -28.90 6.70
C PRO A 37 -12.44 -29.61 8.06
N PRO A 38 -11.44 -30.40 8.52
CA PRO A 38 -11.56 -31.11 9.80
C PRO A 38 -11.67 -30.13 10.98
N MET A 39 -12.52 -30.45 11.95
CA MET A 39 -12.60 -29.71 13.21
C MET A 39 -11.53 -30.20 14.18
N VAL A 40 -10.87 -29.27 14.88
CA VAL A 40 -9.95 -29.60 15.98
C VAL A 40 -10.76 -29.92 17.24
N SER A 41 -10.60 -31.16 17.73
CA SER A 41 -11.29 -31.64 18.92
C SER A 41 -10.66 -31.12 20.20
N ALA A 42 -11.42 -31.07 21.30
CA ALA A 42 -10.85 -30.77 22.60
C ALA A 42 -9.90 -31.89 23.03
N ASN A 43 -8.77 -31.55 23.66
CA ASN A 43 -7.82 -32.54 24.17
C ASN A 43 -8.14 -32.86 25.63
N PRO A 44 -8.53 -34.10 25.98
CA PRO A 44 -8.84 -34.48 27.36
C PRO A 44 -7.69 -34.27 28.35
N ALA A 45 -6.43 -34.25 27.88
CA ALA A 45 -5.27 -33.99 28.72
C ALA A 45 -5.23 -32.56 29.31
N GLU A 46 -6.04 -31.63 28.79
CA GLU A 46 -6.17 -30.26 29.31
C GLU A 46 -7.04 -30.17 30.56
N GLY A 47 -7.72 -31.25 30.93
CA GLY A 47 -8.67 -31.26 32.03
C GLY A 47 -10.01 -30.59 31.71
N PRO A 48 -10.85 -30.37 32.73
CA PRO A 48 -12.21 -29.84 32.57
C PRO A 48 -12.21 -28.42 31.99
N GLU A 49 -13.18 -28.17 31.10
CA GLU A 49 -13.41 -26.86 30.50
C GLU A 49 -14.14 -25.93 31.48
N ILE A 50 -13.47 -24.87 31.94
CA ILE A 50 -14.09 -23.86 32.80
C ILE A 50 -14.85 -22.86 31.92
N LEU A 51 -16.12 -22.58 32.26
CA LEU A 51 -16.97 -21.60 31.57
C LEU A 51 -17.15 -20.31 32.37
N LEU A 52 -17.18 -20.44 33.70
CA LEU A 52 -17.41 -19.33 34.62
C LEU A 52 -16.59 -19.53 35.90
N ALA A 53 -15.97 -18.45 36.38
CA ALA A 53 -15.38 -18.37 37.70
C ALA A 53 -15.91 -17.13 38.43
N VAL A 54 -16.51 -17.33 39.61
CA VAL A 54 -16.95 -16.25 40.52
C VAL A 54 -16.00 -16.22 41.71
N TRP A 55 -15.41 -15.06 41.99
CA TRP A 55 -14.39 -14.90 43.02
C TRP A 55 -14.93 -14.29 44.31
N ASP A 56 -14.23 -14.55 45.41
CA ASP A 56 -14.48 -13.99 46.74
C ASP A 56 -14.15 -12.49 46.88
N ASP A 57 -13.76 -11.80 45.81
CA ASP A 57 -13.71 -10.33 45.75
C ASP A 57 -14.90 -9.73 44.95
N GLY A 58 -15.81 -10.59 44.49
CA GLY A 58 -16.98 -10.24 43.68
C GLY A 58 -16.68 -10.01 42.20
N THR A 59 -15.45 -10.27 41.73
CA THR A 59 -15.14 -10.29 40.29
C THR A 59 -15.57 -11.61 39.67
N VAL A 60 -15.85 -11.57 38.35
CA VAL A 60 -16.36 -12.73 37.61
C VAL A 60 -15.58 -12.86 36.31
N ASN A 61 -15.03 -14.05 36.04
CA ASN A 61 -14.49 -14.38 34.73
C ASN A 61 -15.46 -15.27 33.95
N GLY A 62 -15.87 -14.82 32.78
CA GLY A 62 -16.49 -15.67 31.76
C GLY A 62 -15.43 -16.14 30.78
N LEU A 63 -15.42 -17.42 30.43
CA LEU A 63 -14.43 -18.01 29.52
C LEU A 63 -15.11 -18.51 28.24
N CYS A 64 -14.55 -18.14 27.10
CA CYS A 64 -15.08 -18.51 25.79
C CYS A 64 -13.94 -18.78 24.82
N GLY A 65 -14.03 -19.88 24.08
CA GLY A 65 -13.02 -20.26 23.08
C GLY A 65 -13.06 -19.42 21.80
N LYS A 66 -14.15 -18.66 21.60
CA LYS A 66 -14.31 -17.71 20.50
C LYS A 66 -13.54 -16.43 20.81
N VAL A 67 -13.23 -15.65 19.78
CA VAL A 67 -12.43 -14.43 19.86
C VAL A 67 -13.25 -13.22 19.43
N ASP A 68 -12.86 -12.03 19.90
CA ASP A 68 -13.41 -10.79 19.35
C ASP A 68 -12.57 -10.33 18.13
N LEU A 69 -13.27 -10.07 17.03
CA LEU A 69 -12.69 -9.62 15.76
C LEU A 69 -13.07 -8.16 15.47
N GLY A 70 -13.27 -7.36 16.52
CA GLY A 70 -13.78 -6.00 16.42
C GLY A 70 -15.31 -5.91 16.41
N THR A 71 -15.99 -7.02 16.73
CA THR A 71 -17.46 -7.18 16.72
C THR A 71 -18.13 -6.81 18.04
N GLY A 72 -17.36 -6.70 19.14
CA GLY A 72 -17.89 -6.39 20.48
C GLY A 72 -18.46 -7.62 21.21
N ILE A 73 -18.03 -8.82 20.82
CA ILE A 73 -18.41 -10.10 21.45
C ILE A 73 -18.04 -10.11 22.93
N ALA A 74 -16.89 -9.55 23.33
CA ALA A 74 -16.52 -9.48 24.75
C ALA A 74 -17.57 -8.73 25.58
N THR A 75 -18.11 -7.64 25.03
CA THR A 75 -19.16 -6.84 25.67
C THR A 75 -20.48 -7.62 25.71
N ALA A 76 -20.89 -8.20 24.58
CA ALA A 76 -22.14 -8.94 24.51
C ALA A 76 -22.16 -10.18 25.44
N LEU A 77 -21.11 -11.02 25.41
CA LEU A 77 -21.01 -12.17 26.32
C LEU A 77 -20.93 -11.72 27.79
N GLY A 78 -20.24 -10.62 28.08
CA GLY A 78 -20.19 -10.03 29.42
C GLY A 78 -21.58 -9.59 29.92
N GLN A 79 -22.41 -8.98 29.05
CA GLN A 79 -23.79 -8.61 29.40
C GLN A 79 -24.63 -9.85 29.72
N LEU A 80 -24.46 -10.96 28.98
CA LEU A 80 -25.17 -12.21 29.26
C LEU A 80 -24.80 -12.78 30.63
N VAL A 81 -23.50 -12.80 30.97
CA VAL A 81 -23.02 -13.27 32.27
C VAL A 81 -23.53 -12.36 33.40
N ALA A 82 -23.40 -11.04 33.23
CA ALA A 82 -23.86 -10.06 34.22
C ALA A 82 -25.37 -10.17 34.47
N GLU A 83 -26.16 -10.29 33.40
CA GLU A 83 -27.61 -10.45 33.45
C GLU A 83 -28.00 -11.73 34.18
N GLU A 84 -27.52 -12.89 33.74
CA GLU A 84 -27.95 -14.16 34.32
C GLU A 84 -27.43 -14.38 35.75
N LEU A 85 -26.21 -13.91 36.06
CA LEU A 85 -25.68 -13.96 37.42
C LEU A 85 -26.32 -12.91 38.34
N GLY A 86 -26.81 -11.80 37.78
CA GLY A 86 -27.38 -10.68 38.51
C GLY A 86 -26.33 -9.82 39.20
N VAL A 87 -25.22 -9.50 38.52
CA VAL A 87 -24.14 -8.63 39.04
C VAL A 87 -23.95 -7.40 38.16
N PRO A 88 -23.35 -6.31 38.67
CA PRO A 88 -22.97 -5.18 37.84
C PRO A 88 -22.04 -5.59 36.69
N PHE A 89 -22.26 -5.02 35.49
CA PHE A 89 -21.50 -5.36 34.29
C PHE A 89 -19.98 -5.15 34.43
N ASP A 90 -19.57 -4.12 35.18
CA ASP A 90 -18.15 -3.80 35.42
C ASP A 90 -17.40 -4.84 36.29
N ARG A 91 -18.12 -5.81 36.86
CA ARG A 91 -17.54 -6.95 37.59
C ARG A 91 -17.20 -8.14 36.68
N VAL A 92 -17.67 -8.15 35.44
CA VAL A 92 -17.47 -9.26 34.50
C VAL A 92 -16.30 -8.97 33.58
N VAL A 93 -15.35 -9.90 33.53
CA VAL A 93 -14.21 -9.88 32.61
C VAL A 93 -14.25 -11.14 31.74
N MET A 94 -14.36 -10.95 30.43
CA MET A 94 -14.34 -12.05 29.46
C MET A 94 -12.91 -12.44 29.09
N LEU A 95 -12.59 -13.73 29.15
CA LEU A 95 -11.36 -14.33 28.65
C LEU A 95 -11.67 -15.10 27.35
N LEU A 96 -11.10 -14.63 26.24
CA LEU A 96 -11.47 -15.07 24.89
C LEU A 96 -10.30 -15.76 24.17
N GLY A 97 -10.52 -16.97 23.67
CA GLY A 97 -9.66 -17.68 22.71
C GLY A 97 -8.24 -18.05 23.15
N ASP A 98 -7.88 -17.85 24.42
CA ASP A 98 -6.64 -18.34 24.97
C ASP A 98 -6.68 -19.87 25.12
N THR A 99 -5.78 -20.59 24.44
CA THR A 99 -5.88 -22.04 24.36
C THR A 99 -5.52 -22.77 25.66
N ALA A 100 -4.80 -22.13 26.59
CA ALA A 100 -4.44 -22.72 27.88
C ALA A 100 -5.53 -22.51 28.95
N ARG A 101 -6.40 -21.52 28.76
CA ARG A 101 -7.44 -21.12 29.74
C ARG A 101 -8.86 -21.38 29.26
N ALA A 102 -9.19 -20.95 28.04
CA ALA A 102 -10.55 -20.98 27.50
C ALA A 102 -10.91 -22.37 26.95
N PRO A 103 -12.22 -22.73 26.94
CA PRO A 103 -12.70 -23.98 26.35
C PRO A 103 -12.42 -24.06 24.84
N ASN A 104 -12.38 -25.27 24.27
CA ASN A 104 -12.38 -25.42 22.81
C ASN A 104 -13.83 -25.38 22.29
N GLN A 105 -14.25 -24.20 21.82
CA GLN A 105 -15.55 -23.97 21.20
C GLN A 105 -15.47 -23.79 19.68
N GLY A 106 -14.33 -24.16 19.08
CA GLY A 106 -14.05 -24.01 17.66
C GLY A 106 -13.85 -22.56 17.19
N PRO A 107 -13.74 -22.34 15.87
CA PRO A 107 -13.35 -21.06 15.28
C PRO A 107 -14.43 -19.97 15.37
N THR A 108 -14.04 -18.69 15.29
CA THR A 108 -14.99 -17.55 15.25
C THR A 108 -15.39 -17.26 13.81
N ILE A 109 -16.47 -17.90 13.34
CA ILE A 109 -16.92 -17.84 11.94
C ILE A 109 -18.44 -17.76 11.82
N ALA A 110 -18.91 -17.46 10.61
CA ALA A 110 -20.29 -17.64 10.18
C ALA A 110 -21.34 -16.85 10.96
N SER A 111 -20.94 -15.77 11.65
CA SER A 111 -21.78 -15.03 12.60
C SER A 111 -22.31 -15.88 13.78
N ALA A 112 -21.69 -17.02 14.08
CA ALA A 112 -22.28 -18.04 14.95
C ALA A 112 -21.90 -17.92 16.44
N THR A 113 -21.08 -16.94 16.85
CA THR A 113 -20.58 -16.87 18.24
C THR A 113 -21.71 -16.83 19.27
N LEU A 114 -22.69 -15.93 19.13
CA LEU A 114 -23.82 -15.91 20.06
C LEU A 114 -24.72 -17.14 19.89
N GLN A 115 -24.92 -17.64 18.67
CA GLN A 115 -25.75 -18.83 18.43
C GLN A 115 -25.16 -20.09 19.09
N ILE A 116 -23.84 -20.21 19.19
CA ILE A 116 -23.16 -21.40 19.71
C ILE A 116 -22.73 -21.23 21.17
N ALA A 117 -22.10 -20.11 21.53
CA ALA A 117 -21.44 -19.94 22.83
C ALA A 117 -22.33 -19.32 23.90
N SER A 118 -23.46 -18.68 23.54
CA SER A 118 -24.28 -17.95 24.52
C SER A 118 -25.01 -18.88 25.48
N ASP A 119 -25.60 -19.98 25.01
CA ASP A 119 -26.42 -20.85 25.86
C ASP A 119 -25.64 -21.50 27.00
N PRO A 120 -24.52 -22.22 26.77
CA PRO A 120 -23.76 -22.82 27.87
C PRO A 120 -23.24 -21.77 28.87
N LEU A 121 -22.87 -20.57 28.39
CA LEU A 121 -22.38 -19.49 29.25
C LEU A 121 -23.51 -18.89 30.11
N LYS A 122 -24.69 -18.65 29.53
CA LYS A 122 -25.89 -18.20 30.27
C LYS A 122 -26.31 -19.22 31.33
N ARG A 123 -26.34 -20.51 30.99
CA ARG A 123 -26.69 -21.60 31.92
C ARG A 123 -25.69 -21.68 33.06
N ALA A 124 -24.40 -21.52 32.78
CA ALA A 124 -23.37 -21.47 33.82
C ALA A 124 -23.59 -20.30 34.80
N ALA A 125 -23.88 -19.10 34.28
CA ALA A 125 -24.17 -17.93 35.11
C ALA A 125 -25.46 -18.09 35.94
N ALA A 126 -26.54 -18.61 35.34
CA ALA A 126 -27.79 -18.89 36.04
C ALA A 126 -27.64 -19.98 37.12
N GLN A 127 -26.87 -21.02 36.86
CA GLN A 127 -26.56 -22.08 37.82
C GLN A 127 -25.76 -21.54 39.01
N ALA A 128 -24.75 -20.70 38.75
CA ALA A 128 -23.98 -20.04 39.81
C ALA A 128 -24.86 -19.12 40.65
N ARG A 129 -25.77 -18.34 40.02
CA ARG A 129 -26.77 -17.54 40.74
C ARG A 129 -27.62 -18.41 41.68
N ALA A 130 -28.22 -19.47 41.15
CA ALA A 130 -29.08 -20.36 41.93
C ALA A 130 -28.35 -20.97 43.13
N TRP A 131 -27.08 -21.36 42.96
CA TRP A 131 -26.26 -21.85 44.06
C TRP A 131 -26.02 -20.75 45.12
N LEU A 132 -25.65 -19.53 44.70
CA LEU A 132 -25.41 -18.41 45.62
C LEU A 132 -26.67 -18.04 46.41
N GLU A 133 -27.84 -18.02 45.76
CA GLU A 133 -29.14 -17.80 46.39
C GLU A 133 -29.45 -18.88 47.43
N GLN A 134 -29.19 -20.16 47.12
CA GLN A 134 -29.33 -21.27 48.08
C GLN A 134 -28.40 -21.14 49.28
N GLN A 135 -27.22 -20.54 49.12
CA GLN A 135 -26.30 -20.27 50.23
C GLN A 135 -26.68 -19.00 51.03
N GLY A 136 -27.79 -18.32 50.69
CA GLY A 136 -28.30 -17.17 51.42
C GLY A 136 -27.87 -15.80 50.86
N LEU A 137 -27.47 -15.73 49.58
CA LEU A 137 -27.32 -14.44 48.90
C LEU A 137 -28.70 -13.78 48.72
N THR A 138 -28.91 -12.60 49.31
CA THR A 138 -30.14 -11.81 49.14
C THR A 138 -29.97 -10.79 48.00
N THR A 139 -31.07 -10.48 47.31
CA THR A 139 -31.12 -9.74 46.03
C THR A 139 -30.91 -8.22 46.13
N ASN A 140 -30.22 -7.72 47.17
CA ASN A 140 -30.04 -6.27 47.35
C ASN A 140 -28.67 -5.81 46.81
N GLU A 141 -28.67 -5.09 45.68
CA GLU A 141 -27.50 -4.77 44.83
C GLU A 141 -26.33 -4.12 45.58
N ALA A 142 -26.59 -3.27 46.57
CA ALA A 142 -25.54 -2.56 47.32
C ALA A 142 -24.71 -3.45 48.27
N SER A 143 -25.14 -4.69 48.54
CA SER A 143 -24.48 -5.63 49.47
C SER A 143 -23.97 -6.92 48.81
N GLN A 144 -24.24 -7.10 47.52
CA GLN A 144 -24.10 -8.40 46.85
C GLN A 144 -22.63 -8.84 46.71
N SER A 145 -21.70 -7.94 46.37
CA SER A 145 -20.27 -8.29 46.28
C SER A 145 -19.66 -8.65 47.64
N ALA A 146 -20.03 -7.94 48.71
CA ALA A 146 -19.58 -8.25 50.07
C ALA A 146 -20.15 -9.59 50.59
N ASN A 147 -21.37 -9.93 50.15
CA ASN A 147 -21.99 -11.22 50.47
C ASN A 147 -21.39 -12.38 49.67
N ILE A 148 -21.11 -12.21 48.37
CA ILE A 148 -20.38 -13.21 47.56
C ILE A 148 -19.01 -13.47 48.18
N ALA A 149 -18.30 -12.40 48.57
CA ALA A 149 -17.02 -12.49 49.26
C ALA A 149 -17.10 -13.39 50.50
N ARG A 150 -18.06 -13.12 51.39
CA ARG A 150 -18.28 -13.93 52.59
C ARG A 150 -18.63 -15.39 52.27
N LEU A 151 -19.43 -15.64 51.23
CA LEU A 151 -19.90 -16.98 50.89
C LEU A 151 -18.82 -17.86 50.28
N LEU A 152 -17.83 -17.27 49.60
CA LEU A 152 -16.76 -17.98 48.90
C LEU A 152 -15.41 -17.94 49.62
N GLN A 153 -15.22 -17.08 50.62
CA GLN A 153 -13.95 -16.92 51.32
C GLN A 153 -13.36 -18.26 51.78
N GLY A 154 -12.17 -18.59 51.27
CA GLY A 154 -11.45 -19.83 51.60
C GLY A 154 -12.10 -21.12 51.10
N ARG A 155 -13.18 -21.05 50.30
CA ARG A 155 -13.87 -22.22 49.73
C ARG A 155 -13.42 -22.46 48.30
N GLN A 156 -13.51 -23.72 47.89
CA GLN A 156 -13.34 -24.17 46.52
C GLN A 156 -14.62 -24.90 46.14
N VAL A 157 -15.41 -24.31 45.22
CA VAL A 157 -16.73 -24.83 44.84
C VAL A 157 -16.72 -25.13 43.36
N HIS A 158 -16.93 -26.39 42.98
CA HIS A 158 -17.01 -26.82 41.57
C HIS A 158 -18.40 -27.33 41.24
N LEU A 159 -19.02 -26.76 40.22
CA LEU A 159 -20.33 -27.17 39.71
C LEU A 159 -20.17 -27.69 38.29
N SER A 160 -20.61 -28.93 38.04
CA SER A 160 -20.74 -29.44 36.67
C SER A 160 -21.90 -28.72 35.98
N LEU A 161 -21.70 -28.27 34.74
CA LEU A 161 -22.65 -27.47 33.97
C LEU A 161 -24.01 -28.18 33.86
N ASP A 162 -25.04 -27.54 34.39
CA ASP A 162 -26.43 -27.96 34.20
C ASP A 162 -27.07 -27.16 33.05
N LEU A 163 -27.26 -27.82 31.90
CA LEU A 163 -27.93 -27.22 30.74
C LEU A 163 -29.42 -26.93 30.97
N GLN A 164 -30.01 -27.44 32.07
CA GLN A 164 -31.40 -27.17 32.45
C GLN A 164 -31.54 -26.00 33.44
N ALA A 165 -30.44 -25.35 33.84
CA ALA A 165 -30.48 -24.22 34.77
C ALA A 165 -31.40 -23.08 34.29
N ASN A 166 -32.32 -22.62 35.13
CA ASN A 166 -33.36 -21.65 34.74
C ASN A 166 -32.80 -20.25 34.45
N LEU A 167 -32.92 -19.80 33.19
CA LEU A 167 -32.57 -18.45 32.76
C LEU A 167 -33.61 -17.43 33.20
N LYS A 168 -33.20 -16.17 33.30
CA LYS A 168 -34.14 -15.06 33.49
C LYS A 168 -35.05 -14.90 32.26
N PRO A 169 -36.37 -14.72 32.43
CA PRO A 169 -37.24 -14.38 31.31
C PRO A 169 -36.87 -12.99 30.77
N ALA A 170 -37.03 -12.79 29.45
CA ALA A 170 -36.61 -11.56 28.79
C ALA A 170 -37.25 -10.27 29.35
N ALA A 171 -38.46 -10.37 29.91
CA ALA A 171 -39.13 -9.25 30.57
C ALA A 171 -38.42 -8.76 31.85
N GLN A 172 -37.49 -9.55 32.40
CA GLN A 172 -36.71 -9.19 33.58
C GLN A 172 -35.31 -8.67 33.24
N TRP A 173 -34.91 -8.67 31.96
CA TRP A 173 -33.58 -8.20 31.56
C TRP A 173 -33.38 -6.72 31.90
N GLN A 174 -32.24 -6.41 32.53
CA GLN A 174 -31.85 -5.04 32.89
C GLN A 174 -30.60 -4.58 32.13
N VAL A 175 -29.72 -5.52 31.77
CA VAL A 175 -28.44 -5.29 31.09
C VAL A 175 -28.51 -5.78 29.64
N VAL A 176 -29.10 -6.95 29.39
CA VAL A 176 -29.29 -7.47 28.03
C VAL A 176 -30.35 -6.64 27.29
N GLY A 177 -30.07 -6.30 26.03
CA GLY A 177 -30.92 -5.41 25.24
C GLY A 177 -30.58 -3.92 25.40
N GLN A 178 -29.66 -3.57 26.30
CA GLN A 178 -29.16 -2.20 26.46
C GLN A 178 -27.89 -1.95 25.64
N SER A 179 -27.72 -0.71 25.18
CA SER A 179 -26.55 -0.24 24.43
C SER A 179 -25.38 0.10 25.36
N VAL A 180 -24.87 -0.90 26.06
CA VAL A 180 -23.70 -0.74 26.95
C VAL A 180 -22.45 -0.40 26.12
N PRO A 181 -21.62 0.58 26.53
CA PRO A 181 -20.37 0.89 25.84
C PRO A 181 -19.44 -0.31 25.76
N ARG A 182 -18.74 -0.43 24.63
CA ARG A 182 -17.81 -1.54 24.40
C ARG A 182 -16.59 -1.43 25.31
N VAL A 183 -16.25 -2.55 25.96
CA VAL A 183 -15.13 -2.63 26.91
C VAL A 183 -13.76 -2.49 26.23
N ASP A 184 -13.66 -2.77 24.93
CA ASP A 184 -12.40 -2.76 24.18
C ASP A 184 -12.08 -1.41 23.51
N ILE A 185 -13.05 -0.50 23.39
CA ILE A 185 -12.86 0.79 22.70
C ILE A 185 -11.94 1.76 23.46
N PRO A 186 -12.07 1.96 24.80
CA PRO A 186 -11.27 2.97 25.50
C PRO A 186 -9.76 2.80 25.30
N ALA A 187 -9.25 1.57 25.47
CA ALA A 187 -7.83 1.27 25.30
C ALA A 187 -7.35 1.50 23.85
N LYS A 188 -8.19 1.19 22.84
CA LYS A 188 -7.90 1.44 21.42
C LYS A 188 -7.82 2.93 21.09
N VAL A 189 -8.71 3.75 21.64
CA VAL A 189 -8.75 5.21 21.40
C VAL A 189 -7.61 5.92 22.13
N LEU A 190 -7.20 5.43 23.30
CA LEU A 190 -6.09 5.98 24.08
C LEU A 190 -4.71 5.52 23.59
N GLY A 191 -4.63 4.63 22.60
CA GLY A 191 -3.36 4.08 22.11
C GLY A 191 -2.64 3.20 23.13
N GLU A 192 -3.39 2.51 24.00
CA GLU A 192 -2.83 1.54 24.93
C GLU A 192 -2.39 0.27 24.20
N ALA A 193 -1.39 -0.43 24.77
CA ALA A 193 -0.82 -1.66 24.22
C ALA A 193 -1.85 -2.81 24.23
N THR A 194 -2.58 -2.96 23.13
CA THR A 194 -3.74 -3.86 22.99
C THR A 194 -3.61 -4.81 21.82
N PHE A 195 -2.85 -4.42 20.79
CA PHE A 195 -2.66 -5.21 19.58
C PHE A 195 -1.45 -6.13 19.72
N VAL A 196 -1.45 -7.22 18.95
CA VAL A 196 -0.29 -8.11 18.83
C VAL A 196 1.01 -7.36 18.45
N HIS A 197 0.89 -6.27 17.70
CA HIS A 197 2.00 -5.39 17.30
C HIS A 197 2.70 -4.72 18.50
N ASP A 198 2.01 -4.58 19.62
CA ASP A 198 2.48 -3.87 20.82
C ASP A 198 3.28 -4.78 21.77
N VAL A 199 3.26 -6.09 21.56
CA VAL A 199 3.94 -7.07 22.42
C VAL A 199 5.44 -6.77 22.45
N ARG A 200 6.01 -6.69 23.66
CA ARG A 200 7.46 -6.55 23.92
C ARG A 200 7.86 -7.56 24.98
N LEU A 201 8.88 -8.36 24.69
CA LEU A 201 9.42 -9.37 25.62
C LEU A 201 10.91 -9.13 25.85
N PRO A 202 11.45 -9.47 27.04
CA PRO A 202 12.89 -9.39 27.28
C PRO A 202 13.69 -10.21 26.27
N GLY A 203 14.73 -9.61 25.68
CA GLY A 203 15.59 -10.27 24.69
C GLY A 203 14.89 -10.59 23.36
N MET A 204 13.74 -9.97 23.08
CA MET A 204 13.00 -10.17 21.84
C MET A 204 13.79 -9.70 20.61
N LEU A 205 13.84 -10.55 19.60
CA LEU A 205 14.42 -10.28 18.29
C LEU A 205 13.32 -9.98 17.27
N HIS A 206 13.71 -9.45 16.11
CA HIS A 206 12.80 -9.09 15.03
C HIS A 206 13.04 -9.95 13.80
N GLY A 207 11.97 -10.49 13.25
CA GLY A 207 12.00 -11.35 12.07
C GLY A 207 11.30 -10.73 10.86
N ARG A 208 11.82 -11.05 9.68
CA ARG A 208 11.20 -10.81 8.37
C ARG A 208 11.30 -12.07 7.54
N VAL A 209 10.29 -12.31 6.70
CA VAL A 209 10.28 -13.44 5.77
C VAL A 209 10.45 -12.94 4.34
N VAL A 210 11.05 -13.74 3.47
CA VAL A 210 11.00 -13.50 2.03
C VAL A 210 10.01 -14.50 1.43
N ARG A 211 9.00 -13.99 0.73
CA ARG A 211 7.96 -14.84 0.13
C ARG A 211 8.41 -15.32 -1.26
N PRO A 212 7.98 -16.53 -1.69
CA PRO A 212 8.25 -17.02 -3.03
C PRO A 212 7.65 -16.14 -4.15
N PRO A 213 8.11 -16.28 -5.41
CA PRO A 213 7.66 -15.44 -6.51
C PRO A 213 6.29 -15.84 -7.10
N TYR A 214 5.77 -17.03 -6.80
CA TYR A 214 4.47 -17.53 -7.26
C TYR A 214 3.29 -17.02 -6.39
N ALA A 215 3.25 -15.70 -6.17
CA ALA A 215 2.27 -15.05 -5.30
C ALA A 215 0.81 -15.42 -5.63
N GLY A 216 0.07 -15.80 -4.60
CA GLY A 216 -1.33 -16.21 -4.72
C GLY A 216 -1.55 -17.66 -5.15
N THR A 217 -0.50 -18.50 -5.19
CA THR A 217 -0.62 -19.94 -5.47
C THR A 217 -0.20 -20.76 -4.25
N ASP A 218 -1.05 -21.71 -3.83
CA ASP A 218 -0.81 -22.62 -2.70
C ASP A 218 -0.99 -24.11 -3.05
N GLN A 219 -0.99 -24.44 -4.34
CA GLN A 219 -1.09 -25.81 -4.84
C GLN A 219 -0.07 -26.13 -5.95
N GLY A 220 0.37 -27.39 -6.01
CA GLY A 220 1.28 -27.92 -7.01
C GLY A 220 2.59 -28.45 -6.41
N ASP A 221 3.16 -29.48 -7.05
CA ASP A 221 4.33 -30.22 -6.56
C ASP A 221 5.63 -29.41 -6.48
N PHE A 222 5.66 -28.21 -7.08
CA PHE A 222 6.79 -27.29 -7.04
C PHE A 222 6.88 -26.51 -5.72
N ILE A 223 5.77 -26.41 -4.97
CA ILE A 223 5.73 -25.67 -3.71
C ILE A 223 6.52 -26.41 -2.63
N GLY A 224 7.41 -25.67 -1.96
CA GLY A 224 8.38 -26.19 -1.00
C GLY A 224 9.65 -26.74 -1.63
N ARG A 225 9.83 -26.58 -2.94
CA ARG A 225 10.94 -27.18 -3.73
C ARG A 225 11.54 -26.22 -4.78
N THR A 226 11.04 -25.00 -4.90
CA THR A 226 11.42 -24.04 -5.95
C THR A 226 12.71 -23.29 -5.64
N LEU A 227 13.03 -23.06 -4.36
CA LEU A 227 14.21 -22.32 -3.92
C LEU A 227 15.49 -23.11 -4.20
N ARG A 228 16.29 -22.65 -5.18
CA ARG A 228 17.55 -23.27 -5.58
C ARG A 228 18.69 -22.84 -4.65
N GLY A 229 18.84 -21.54 -4.42
CA GLY A 229 19.96 -20.98 -3.66
C GLY A 229 19.66 -19.68 -2.94
N VAL A 230 20.46 -19.39 -1.91
CA VAL A 230 20.45 -18.15 -1.14
C VAL A 230 21.87 -17.60 -1.06
N ASP A 231 22.07 -16.36 -1.47
CA ASP A 231 23.38 -15.69 -1.39
C ASP A 231 23.44 -14.84 -0.12
N GLU A 232 23.94 -15.45 0.97
CA GLU A 232 24.07 -14.78 2.27
C GLU A 232 25.08 -13.62 2.24
N SER A 233 26.03 -13.64 1.30
CA SER A 233 27.03 -12.58 1.18
C SER A 233 26.40 -11.24 0.78
N SER A 234 25.21 -11.27 0.16
CA SER A 234 24.47 -10.07 -0.23
C SER A 234 23.96 -9.25 0.96
N ILE A 235 23.92 -9.83 2.17
CA ILE A 235 23.48 -9.16 3.40
C ILE A 235 24.55 -9.15 4.50
N ALA A 236 25.70 -9.79 4.28
CA ALA A 236 26.76 -9.93 5.30
C ALA A 236 27.35 -8.60 5.81
N HIS A 237 27.18 -7.53 5.05
CA HIS A 237 27.63 -6.18 5.42
C HIS A 237 26.64 -5.45 6.35
N LEU A 238 25.42 -5.95 6.50
CA LEU A 238 24.39 -5.34 7.34
C LEU A 238 24.58 -5.77 8.80
N PRO A 239 24.53 -4.83 9.78
CA PRO A 239 24.74 -5.15 11.18
C PRO A 239 23.51 -5.83 11.82
N GLY A 240 23.74 -6.59 12.89
CA GLY A 240 22.69 -7.09 13.79
C GLY A 240 21.88 -8.27 13.25
N ILE A 241 22.28 -8.89 12.15
CA ILE A 241 21.68 -10.14 11.67
C ILE A 241 22.08 -11.29 12.61
N VAL A 242 21.09 -11.99 13.15
CA VAL A 242 21.27 -13.10 14.11
C VAL A 242 21.20 -14.45 13.42
N ALA A 243 20.25 -14.64 12.50
CA ALA A 243 20.08 -15.91 11.80
C ALA A 243 19.38 -15.72 10.44
N LEU A 244 19.73 -16.59 9.50
CA LEU A 244 18.99 -16.85 8.28
C LEU A 244 18.45 -18.28 8.36
N VAL A 245 17.14 -18.46 8.19
CA VAL A 245 16.44 -19.74 8.30
C VAL A 245 15.89 -20.13 6.93
N ARG A 246 16.23 -21.33 6.48
CA ARG A 246 15.75 -21.94 5.23
C ARG A 246 15.19 -23.33 5.50
N GLU A 247 13.94 -23.58 5.10
CA GLU A 247 13.32 -24.92 5.12
C GLU A 247 12.38 -25.02 3.90
N GLY A 248 12.77 -25.79 2.88
CA GLY A 248 12.07 -25.81 1.59
C GLY A 248 12.11 -24.43 0.89
N ASP A 249 10.93 -23.90 0.58
CA ASP A 249 10.72 -22.56 0.02
C ASP A 249 10.52 -21.48 1.09
N PHE A 250 10.52 -21.85 2.37
CA PHE A 250 10.48 -20.88 3.46
C PHE A 250 11.86 -20.26 3.66
N VAL A 251 11.92 -18.93 3.62
CA VAL A 251 13.10 -18.13 3.95
C VAL A 251 12.71 -17.05 4.95
N GLY A 252 13.43 -16.98 6.06
CA GLY A 252 13.27 -15.88 7.00
C GLY A 252 14.57 -15.47 7.67
N ILE A 253 14.61 -14.22 8.12
CA ILE A 253 15.75 -13.54 8.68
C ILE A 253 15.38 -13.10 10.08
N VAL A 254 16.28 -13.28 11.03
CA VAL A 254 16.17 -12.79 12.40
C VAL A 254 17.29 -11.78 12.63
N ALA A 255 16.95 -10.61 13.19
CA ALA A 255 17.89 -9.57 13.55
C ALA A 255 17.59 -9.00 14.94
N GLU A 256 18.54 -8.25 15.49
CA GLU A 256 18.41 -7.57 16.78
C GLU A 256 17.33 -6.47 16.74
N ARG A 257 17.18 -5.78 15.60
CA ARG A 257 16.22 -4.69 15.41
C ARG A 257 15.39 -4.87 14.15
N GLU A 258 14.22 -4.23 14.12
CA GLU A 258 13.25 -4.38 13.05
C GLU A 258 13.76 -3.89 11.69
N GLU A 259 14.36 -2.71 11.67
CA GLU A 259 14.88 -2.09 10.45
C GLU A 259 16.07 -2.87 9.86
N GLN A 260 16.82 -3.61 10.70
CA GLN A 260 17.90 -4.49 10.25
C GLN A 260 17.35 -5.73 9.55
N ALA A 261 16.33 -6.38 10.14
CA ALA A 261 15.65 -7.52 9.51
C ALA A 261 15.01 -7.12 8.18
N GLU A 262 14.42 -5.92 8.11
CA GLU A 262 13.81 -5.40 6.89
C GLU A 262 14.85 -5.05 5.81
N ALA A 263 15.94 -4.37 6.18
CA ALA A 263 17.05 -4.12 5.26
C ALA A 263 17.62 -5.43 4.70
N ALA A 264 17.81 -6.45 5.55
CA ALA A 264 18.28 -7.75 5.11
C ALA A 264 17.27 -8.44 4.17
N MET A 265 15.97 -8.42 4.48
CA MET A 265 14.93 -8.99 3.61
C MET A 265 14.90 -8.35 2.23
N ARG A 266 15.11 -7.02 2.14
CA ARG A 266 15.14 -6.28 0.86
C ARG A 266 16.41 -6.52 0.04
N ASN A 267 17.55 -6.81 0.70
CA ASN A 267 18.84 -6.97 0.05
C ASN A 267 19.25 -8.44 -0.18
N LEU A 268 18.55 -9.40 0.42
CA LEU A 268 18.85 -10.82 0.27
C LEU A 268 18.62 -11.26 -1.18
N ARG A 269 19.65 -11.81 -1.81
CA ARG A 269 19.57 -12.35 -3.16
C ARG A 269 19.20 -13.83 -3.10
N LEU A 270 18.13 -14.18 -3.82
CA LEU A 270 17.58 -15.53 -3.88
C LEU A 270 17.55 -16.01 -5.32
N ASP A 271 17.92 -17.26 -5.53
CA ASP A 271 17.76 -17.96 -6.81
C ASP A 271 16.55 -18.89 -6.72
N TRP A 272 15.48 -18.50 -7.43
CA TRP A 272 14.25 -19.25 -7.53
C TRP A 272 14.22 -20.02 -8.86
N GLY A 273 13.81 -21.27 -8.81
CA GLY A 273 13.53 -22.04 -10.01
C GLY A 273 12.26 -21.62 -10.72
N ASP A 274 12.04 -22.22 -11.89
CA ASP A 274 10.84 -22.01 -12.69
C ASP A 274 9.61 -22.64 -12.01
N TRP A 275 8.45 -22.02 -12.19
CA TRP A 275 7.16 -22.53 -11.73
C TRP A 275 6.12 -22.44 -12.86
N PRO A 276 5.10 -23.31 -12.87
CA PRO A 276 4.06 -23.26 -13.89
C PRO A 276 3.22 -21.99 -13.76
N ALA A 277 2.88 -21.38 -14.91
CA ALA A 277 1.95 -20.27 -14.95
C ALA A 277 0.53 -20.72 -14.53
N GLN A 278 -0.19 -19.87 -13.81
CA GLN A 278 -1.60 -20.11 -13.48
C GLN A 278 -2.51 -19.84 -14.69
N PRO A 279 -3.74 -20.40 -14.69
CA PRO A 279 -4.73 -20.08 -15.72
C PRO A 279 -4.96 -18.57 -15.84
N PRO A 280 -5.08 -18.02 -17.06
CA PRO A 280 -5.33 -16.60 -17.24
C PRO A 280 -6.72 -16.22 -16.71
N LEU A 281 -6.80 -15.09 -15.99
CA LEU A 281 -8.04 -14.58 -15.38
C LEU A 281 -8.59 -13.32 -16.07
N ASN A 282 -8.14 -13.03 -17.28
CA ASN A 282 -8.65 -11.92 -18.09
C ASN A 282 -10.12 -12.12 -18.51
N ASP A 283 -10.54 -13.36 -18.72
CA ASP A 283 -11.94 -13.76 -18.80
C ASP A 283 -12.26 -14.72 -17.65
N LEU A 284 -12.72 -14.14 -16.54
CA LEU A 284 -12.99 -14.89 -15.31
C LEU A 284 -14.14 -15.90 -15.48
N ALA A 285 -15.15 -15.58 -16.28
CA ALA A 285 -16.28 -16.48 -16.51
C ALA A 285 -15.83 -17.73 -17.26
N GLN A 286 -15.01 -17.55 -18.29
CA GLN A 286 -14.42 -18.65 -19.04
C GLN A 286 -13.46 -19.47 -18.18
N ALA A 287 -12.60 -18.80 -17.39
CA ALA A 287 -11.66 -19.48 -16.50
C ALA A 287 -12.38 -20.39 -15.48
N LEU A 288 -13.45 -19.90 -14.86
CA LEU A 288 -14.26 -20.66 -13.90
C LEU A 288 -15.03 -21.80 -14.59
N SER A 289 -15.62 -21.55 -15.76
CA SER A 289 -16.37 -22.57 -16.50
C SER A 289 -15.49 -23.73 -16.97
N ALA A 290 -14.24 -23.45 -17.35
CA ALA A 290 -13.30 -24.44 -17.84
C ALA A 290 -12.53 -25.17 -16.74
N HIS A 291 -12.62 -24.70 -15.49
CA HIS A 291 -11.87 -25.29 -14.38
C HIS A 291 -12.49 -26.64 -13.93
N PRO A 292 -11.67 -27.65 -13.56
CA PRO A 292 -12.19 -28.93 -13.10
C PRO A 292 -13.13 -28.79 -11.92
N ALA A 293 -14.28 -29.47 -11.96
CA ALA A 293 -15.28 -29.43 -10.90
C ALA A 293 -16.02 -30.76 -10.77
N THR A 294 -16.56 -31.01 -9.58
CA THR A 294 -17.46 -32.14 -9.30
C THR A 294 -18.86 -31.58 -9.01
N PRO A 295 -19.87 -31.89 -9.84
CA PRO A 295 -21.23 -31.41 -9.62
C PRO A 295 -21.87 -32.15 -8.44
N ARG A 296 -22.52 -31.39 -7.56
CA ARG A 296 -23.28 -31.89 -6.41
C ARG A 296 -24.65 -31.21 -6.37
N VAL A 297 -25.71 -31.98 -6.60
CA VAL A 297 -27.09 -31.50 -6.43
C VAL A 297 -27.39 -31.42 -4.94
N VAL A 298 -27.72 -30.22 -4.46
CA VAL A 298 -27.97 -29.95 -3.02
C VAL A 298 -29.46 -29.77 -2.71
N ALA A 299 -30.25 -29.34 -3.69
CA ALA A 299 -31.71 -29.28 -3.58
C ALA A 299 -32.34 -29.60 -4.94
N GLU A 300 -33.40 -30.40 -4.93
CA GLU A 300 -34.16 -30.76 -6.13
C GLU A 300 -35.62 -31.03 -5.75
N SER A 301 -36.56 -30.42 -6.47
CA SER A 301 -38.00 -30.65 -6.32
C SER A 301 -38.72 -30.42 -7.65
N GLY A 302 -39.66 -31.30 -8.00
CA GLY A 302 -40.39 -31.19 -9.27
C GLY A 302 -39.49 -31.42 -10.51
N ASP A 303 -39.96 -30.98 -11.68
CA ASP A 303 -39.22 -31.08 -12.95
C ASP A 303 -39.01 -29.68 -13.57
N VAL A 304 -37.82 -29.13 -13.37
CA VAL A 304 -37.45 -27.79 -13.87
C VAL A 304 -37.41 -27.75 -15.40
N ALA A 305 -37.00 -28.85 -16.04
CA ALA A 305 -36.85 -28.87 -17.50
C ALA A 305 -38.21 -28.73 -18.18
N THR A 306 -39.21 -29.49 -17.71
CA THR A 306 -40.59 -29.38 -18.19
C THR A 306 -41.19 -28.02 -17.85
N ALA A 307 -41.04 -27.53 -16.61
CA ALA A 307 -41.56 -26.23 -16.19
C ALA A 307 -41.00 -25.07 -17.04
N ASN A 308 -39.71 -25.10 -17.36
CA ASN A 308 -39.07 -24.07 -18.18
C ASN A 308 -39.40 -24.19 -19.69
N ALA A 309 -39.70 -25.39 -20.19
CA ALA A 309 -40.02 -25.59 -21.62
C ALA A 309 -41.37 -24.95 -22.00
N ASP A 310 -42.36 -25.08 -21.14
CA ASP A 310 -43.74 -24.64 -21.40
C ASP A 310 -44.04 -23.22 -20.89
N ALA A 311 -43.06 -22.55 -20.28
CA ALA A 311 -43.27 -21.27 -19.63
C ALA A 311 -43.42 -20.10 -20.62
N PRO A 312 -44.39 -19.18 -20.38
CA PRO A 312 -44.57 -17.99 -21.21
C PRO A 312 -43.45 -16.96 -21.04
N LEU A 313 -42.80 -16.91 -19.87
CA LEU A 313 -41.62 -16.10 -19.62
C LEU A 313 -40.51 -16.99 -19.04
N ARG A 314 -39.36 -17.03 -19.69
CA ARG A 314 -38.15 -17.71 -19.24
C ARG A 314 -36.93 -16.83 -19.45
N LEU A 315 -36.09 -16.72 -18.44
CA LEU A 315 -34.82 -16.01 -18.52
C LEU A 315 -33.66 -16.96 -18.17
N GLN A 316 -32.62 -16.90 -18.98
CA GLN A 316 -31.32 -17.52 -18.70
C GLN A 316 -30.29 -16.42 -18.49
N ARG A 317 -29.62 -16.44 -17.33
CA ARG A 317 -28.66 -15.41 -16.93
C ARG A 317 -27.42 -16.01 -16.30
N ARG A 318 -26.30 -15.34 -16.57
CA ARG A 318 -24.99 -15.62 -16.00
C ARG A 318 -24.54 -14.43 -15.17
N TYR A 319 -24.10 -14.72 -13.95
CA TYR A 319 -23.54 -13.76 -13.01
C TYR A 319 -22.11 -14.17 -12.65
N VAL A 320 -21.23 -13.20 -12.47
CA VAL A 320 -19.80 -13.43 -12.20
C VAL A 320 -19.36 -12.59 -11.02
N TRP A 321 -18.70 -13.21 -10.04
CA TRP A 321 -18.15 -12.56 -8.86
C TRP A 321 -16.62 -12.56 -8.91
N PRO A 322 -15.94 -11.43 -8.67
CA PRO A 322 -14.49 -11.33 -8.77
C PRO A 322 -13.77 -11.90 -7.54
N TYR A 323 -12.48 -12.23 -7.70
CA TYR A 323 -11.59 -12.43 -6.55
C TYR A 323 -11.39 -11.12 -5.78
N GLN A 324 -11.41 -11.19 -4.45
CA GLN A 324 -11.30 -10.03 -3.54
C GLN A 324 -10.34 -10.34 -2.37
N MET A 325 -9.95 -9.35 -1.59
CA MET A 325 -9.03 -9.46 -0.46
C MET A 325 -9.68 -9.01 0.84
N HIS A 326 -9.17 -9.46 1.98
CA HIS A 326 -9.57 -8.93 3.28
C HIS A 326 -9.00 -7.52 3.48
N ALA A 327 -7.80 -7.25 2.94
CA ALA A 327 -7.18 -5.94 2.86
C ALA A 327 -7.17 -5.19 4.21
N SER A 328 -6.84 -5.91 5.28
CA SER A 328 -6.88 -5.43 6.67
C SER A 328 -6.06 -4.14 6.87
N ILE A 329 -6.47 -3.24 7.78
CA ILE A 329 -5.86 -1.90 7.90
C ILE A 329 -4.37 -1.96 8.27
N GLY A 330 -3.95 -2.95 9.07
CA GLY A 330 -2.55 -3.23 9.36
C GLY A 330 -2.14 -4.60 8.83
N PRO A 331 -0.88 -4.78 8.38
CA PRO A 331 -0.36 -6.11 8.05
C PRO A 331 -0.34 -7.04 9.26
N SER A 332 -0.45 -8.34 9.00
CA SER A 332 -0.43 -9.36 10.05
C SER A 332 0.90 -9.36 10.81
N CYS A 333 0.82 -9.53 12.13
CA CYS A 333 1.96 -9.62 13.03
C CYS A 333 1.74 -10.73 14.07
N ALA A 334 2.82 -11.37 14.49
CA ALA A 334 2.83 -12.33 15.58
C ALA A 334 4.15 -12.27 16.37
N VAL A 335 4.10 -12.75 17.61
CA VAL A 335 5.30 -13.01 18.42
C VAL A 335 5.30 -14.47 18.80
N ALA A 336 6.43 -15.14 18.68
CA ALA A 336 6.60 -16.52 19.14
C ALA A 336 7.77 -16.61 20.11
N HIS A 337 7.65 -17.47 21.10
CA HIS A 337 8.71 -17.83 22.02
C HIS A 337 8.79 -19.34 22.15
N TRP A 338 9.82 -19.91 21.54
CA TRP A 338 10.22 -21.30 21.67
C TRP A 338 11.23 -21.45 22.81
N GLN A 339 10.88 -22.22 23.83
CA GLN A 339 11.75 -22.48 24.98
C GLN A 339 11.43 -23.85 25.57
N ASP A 340 12.47 -24.61 25.94
CA ASP A 340 12.35 -25.87 26.71
C ASP A 340 11.38 -26.91 26.12
N GLY A 341 11.31 -27.01 24.80
CA GLY A 341 10.42 -27.95 24.10
C GLY A 341 8.94 -27.55 24.13
N ALA A 342 8.64 -26.29 24.44
CA ALA A 342 7.31 -25.70 24.36
C ALA A 342 7.31 -24.45 23.46
N LEU A 343 6.15 -24.12 22.93
CA LEU A 343 5.94 -22.95 22.08
C LEU A 343 4.80 -22.11 22.62
N LYS A 344 5.10 -20.84 22.94
CA LYS A 344 4.08 -19.83 23.23
C LYS A 344 4.03 -18.82 22.09
N VAL A 345 2.84 -18.54 21.58
CA VAL A 345 2.64 -17.52 20.53
C VAL A 345 1.59 -16.50 20.93
N TRP A 346 1.85 -15.24 20.61
CA TRP A 346 0.89 -14.15 20.65
C TRP A 346 0.44 -13.88 19.22
N SER A 347 -0.84 -14.07 18.95
CA SER A 347 -1.38 -14.08 17.59
C SER A 347 -2.69 -13.29 17.48
N GLY A 348 -2.91 -12.68 16.32
CA GLY A 348 -4.17 -12.07 15.92
C GLY A 348 -5.23 -13.04 15.38
N THR A 349 -4.93 -14.34 15.35
CA THR A 349 -5.76 -15.39 14.72
C THR A 349 -7.24 -15.36 15.12
N GLN A 350 -8.13 -15.67 14.17
CA GLN A 350 -9.54 -15.94 14.45
C GLN A 350 -9.81 -17.38 14.93
N ASN A 351 -8.83 -18.28 14.77
CA ASN A 351 -8.98 -19.72 14.99
C ASN A 351 -7.90 -20.30 15.93
N PRO A 352 -7.83 -19.89 17.21
CA PRO A 352 -6.70 -20.23 18.09
C PRO A 352 -6.39 -21.73 18.19
N HIS A 353 -7.42 -22.56 18.39
CA HIS A 353 -7.24 -24.02 18.51
C HIS A 353 -6.86 -24.70 17.18
N VAL A 354 -7.31 -24.17 16.03
CA VAL A 354 -6.89 -24.67 14.71
C VAL A 354 -5.44 -24.31 14.45
N LEU A 355 -5.06 -23.06 14.71
CA LEU A 355 -3.68 -22.61 14.59
C LEU A 355 -2.75 -23.42 15.51
N ARG A 356 -3.18 -23.71 16.73
CA ARG A 356 -2.42 -24.56 17.65
C ARG A 356 -2.12 -25.94 17.07
N ALA A 357 -3.09 -26.59 16.42
CA ALA A 357 -2.91 -27.87 15.75
C ALA A 357 -1.93 -27.76 14.56
N ASP A 358 -2.05 -26.70 13.75
CA ASP A 358 -1.12 -26.44 12.64
C ASP A 358 0.31 -26.20 13.13
N LEU A 359 0.48 -25.45 14.22
CA LEU A 359 1.79 -25.19 14.83
C LEU A 359 2.40 -26.45 15.44
N ALA A 360 1.59 -27.30 16.08
CA ALA A 360 2.03 -28.60 16.59
C ALA A 360 2.54 -29.48 15.44
N LEU A 361 1.81 -29.55 14.32
CA LEU A 361 2.23 -30.28 13.13
C LEU A 361 3.52 -29.71 12.51
N LEU A 362 3.61 -28.38 12.38
CA LEU A 362 4.77 -27.69 11.81
C LEU A 362 6.04 -27.93 12.64
N THR A 363 5.90 -27.95 13.96
CA THR A 363 7.03 -28.01 14.89
C THR A 363 7.35 -29.42 15.39
N GLY A 364 6.42 -30.37 15.27
CA GLY A 364 6.53 -31.72 15.82
C GLY A 364 6.25 -31.81 17.34
N LEU A 365 5.71 -30.75 17.94
CA LEU A 365 5.28 -30.74 19.35
C LEU A 365 3.95 -31.45 19.55
N THR A 366 3.65 -31.85 20.79
CA THR A 366 2.28 -32.16 21.17
C THR A 366 1.45 -30.87 21.19
N ASP A 367 0.16 -30.96 20.90
CA ASP A 367 -0.70 -29.78 20.93
C ASP A 367 -0.65 -29.06 22.29
N THR A 368 -0.65 -29.77 23.43
CA THR A 368 -0.53 -29.24 24.80
C THR A 368 0.79 -28.56 25.12
N ALA A 369 1.83 -28.76 24.31
CA ALA A 369 3.08 -28.01 24.42
C ALA A 369 3.04 -26.69 23.64
N VAL A 370 1.93 -26.38 22.95
CA VAL A 370 1.71 -25.15 22.19
C VAL A 370 0.62 -24.30 22.84
N GLU A 371 0.96 -23.09 23.28
CA GLU A 371 0.02 -22.10 23.80
C GLU A 371 -0.19 -20.98 22.78
N VAL A 372 -1.44 -20.72 22.40
CA VAL A 372 -1.83 -19.57 21.57
C VAL A 372 -2.56 -18.56 22.46
N VAL A 373 -1.89 -17.44 22.71
CA VAL A 373 -2.47 -16.25 23.37
C VAL A 373 -3.06 -15.36 22.29
N ARG A 374 -4.39 -15.23 22.29
CA ARG A 374 -5.08 -14.33 21.36
C ARG A 374 -5.01 -12.88 21.85
N LEU A 375 -4.53 -11.97 20.99
CA LEU A 375 -4.57 -10.51 21.15
C LEU A 375 -5.29 -9.84 19.98
N GLU A 376 -5.73 -8.59 20.16
CA GLU A 376 -6.35 -7.81 19.09
C GLU A 376 -5.46 -7.74 17.84
N ALA A 377 -6.10 -7.73 16.67
CA ALA A 377 -5.45 -7.69 15.37
C ALA A 377 -5.96 -6.49 14.58
N ALA A 378 -5.17 -6.02 13.60
CA ALA A 378 -5.49 -4.87 12.77
C ALA A 378 -6.51 -5.18 11.64
N GLY A 379 -7.47 -6.07 11.90
CA GLY A 379 -8.42 -6.60 10.91
C GLY A 379 -8.35 -8.12 10.78
N CYS A 380 -9.43 -8.71 10.27
CA CYS A 380 -9.55 -10.16 10.06
C CYS A 380 -10.49 -10.44 8.89
N TYR A 381 -11.78 -10.11 9.05
CA TYR A 381 -12.85 -10.26 8.04
C TYR A 381 -12.99 -11.67 7.43
N GLY A 382 -12.39 -12.68 8.05
CA GLY A 382 -12.15 -13.99 7.44
C GLY A 382 -10.72 -14.47 7.68
N ARG A 383 -10.23 -15.43 6.89
CA ARG A 383 -8.86 -15.96 7.01
C ARG A 383 -7.88 -15.08 6.23
N ASN A 384 -7.25 -14.12 6.90
CA ASN A 384 -6.14 -13.30 6.39
C ASN A 384 -4.77 -13.92 6.75
N GLY A 385 -3.67 -13.16 6.64
CA GLY A 385 -2.30 -13.62 6.91
C GLY A 385 -1.94 -13.87 8.39
N ALA A 386 -2.87 -13.73 9.35
CA ALA A 386 -2.57 -13.85 10.78
C ALA A 386 -2.05 -15.25 11.19
N ASP A 387 -2.63 -16.31 10.62
CA ASP A 387 -2.21 -17.68 10.89
C ASP A 387 -0.82 -17.95 10.25
N ASP A 388 -0.62 -17.43 9.02
CA ASP A 388 0.63 -17.59 8.25
C ASP A 388 1.83 -16.93 8.97
N VAL A 389 1.68 -15.66 9.40
CA VAL A 389 2.75 -14.94 10.10
C VAL A 389 3.05 -15.53 11.49
N THR A 390 2.06 -16.16 12.13
CA THR A 390 2.28 -16.85 13.40
C THR A 390 3.15 -18.08 13.22
N ALA A 391 2.91 -18.84 12.15
CA ALA A 391 3.75 -19.97 11.79
C ALA A 391 5.17 -19.54 11.39
N ASP A 392 5.30 -18.42 10.67
CA ASP A 392 6.60 -17.82 10.35
C ASP A 392 7.38 -17.48 11.65
N ALA A 393 6.73 -16.81 12.61
CA ALA A 393 7.34 -16.46 13.90
C ALA A 393 7.76 -17.70 14.69
N ALA A 394 6.95 -18.76 14.69
CA ALA A 394 7.28 -20.01 15.36
C ALA A 394 8.55 -20.67 14.80
N LEU A 395 8.70 -20.72 13.46
CA LEU A 395 9.90 -21.26 12.82
C LEU A 395 11.15 -20.44 13.16
N LEU A 396 11.04 -19.11 13.11
CA LEU A 396 12.16 -18.21 13.42
C LEU A 396 12.55 -18.26 14.90
N SER A 397 11.58 -18.28 15.81
CA SER A 397 11.83 -18.41 17.25
C SER A 397 12.46 -19.77 17.58
N ARG A 398 12.00 -20.87 16.97
CA ARG A 398 12.59 -22.21 17.11
C ARG A 398 14.06 -22.21 16.70
N ALA A 399 14.41 -21.52 15.62
CA ALA A 399 15.78 -21.49 15.10
C ALA A 399 16.77 -20.78 16.05
N VAL A 400 16.31 -19.78 16.82
CA VAL A 400 17.18 -18.95 17.67
C VAL A 400 16.99 -19.17 19.18
N GLY A 401 15.95 -19.90 19.61
CA GLY A 401 15.65 -20.15 21.03
C GLY A 401 15.36 -18.89 21.84
N LYS A 402 14.82 -17.84 21.19
CA LYS A 402 14.48 -16.54 21.79
C LYS A 402 13.12 -16.07 21.29
N PRO A 403 12.46 -15.12 21.98
CA PRO A 403 11.25 -14.50 21.45
C PRO A 403 11.54 -13.79 20.13
N VAL A 404 10.74 -14.05 19.09
CA VAL A 404 10.86 -13.40 17.78
C VAL A 404 9.51 -12.78 17.38
N ARG A 405 9.52 -11.48 17.09
CA ARG A 405 8.39 -10.75 16.51
C ARG A 405 8.51 -10.73 15.00
N VAL A 406 7.49 -11.20 14.29
CA VAL A 406 7.42 -11.17 12.83
C VAL A 406 6.21 -10.36 12.40
N GLN A 407 6.41 -9.47 11.44
CA GLN A 407 5.36 -8.68 10.81
C GLN A 407 5.53 -8.77 9.30
N LEU A 408 4.44 -9.02 8.58
CA LEU A 408 4.42 -8.97 7.12
C LEU A 408 4.51 -7.53 6.64
N THR A 409 5.15 -7.33 5.49
CA THR A 409 4.98 -6.08 4.75
C THR A 409 3.58 -6.00 4.14
N ARG A 410 3.13 -4.79 3.77
CA ARG A 410 1.83 -4.60 3.11
C ARG A 410 1.77 -5.38 1.79
N GLU A 411 2.86 -5.36 1.04
CA GLU A 411 3.07 -6.08 -0.21
C GLU A 411 2.89 -7.58 -0.01
N GLN A 412 3.53 -8.14 1.02
CA GLN A 412 3.40 -9.56 1.33
C GLN A 412 1.99 -9.93 1.78
N GLU A 413 1.33 -9.12 2.61
CA GLU A 413 -0.05 -9.37 3.02
C GLU A 413 -0.97 -9.41 1.80
N HIS A 414 -0.98 -8.38 0.95
CA HIS A 414 -1.87 -8.33 -0.21
C HIS A 414 -1.57 -9.43 -1.23
N GLN A 415 -0.29 -9.76 -1.46
CA GLN A 415 0.04 -10.81 -2.41
C GLN A 415 -0.34 -12.20 -1.88
N TRP A 416 -0.13 -12.47 -0.59
CA TRP A 416 -0.21 -13.81 -0.03
C TRP A 416 -1.42 -14.12 0.85
N GLU A 417 -2.18 -13.13 1.35
CA GLU A 417 -3.40 -13.40 2.09
C GLU A 417 -4.35 -14.26 1.25
N PRO A 418 -5.11 -15.20 1.83
CA PRO A 418 -6.12 -15.93 1.08
C PRO A 418 -7.13 -14.96 0.45
N LYS A 419 -7.49 -15.16 -0.80
CA LYS A 419 -8.49 -14.33 -1.48
C LYS A 419 -9.91 -14.76 -1.12
N GLY A 420 -10.84 -13.83 -1.06
CA GLY A 420 -12.25 -14.16 -1.25
C GLY A 420 -12.43 -14.74 -2.65
N ALA A 421 -12.87 -15.99 -2.75
CA ALA A 421 -12.94 -16.70 -4.02
C ALA A 421 -13.88 -16.02 -5.02
N ALA A 422 -13.49 -16.03 -6.30
CA ALA A 422 -14.39 -15.73 -7.40
C ALA A 422 -15.54 -16.73 -7.47
N GLN A 423 -16.60 -16.40 -8.20
CA GLN A 423 -17.74 -17.31 -8.35
C GLN A 423 -18.43 -17.10 -9.69
N LEU A 424 -18.89 -18.19 -10.29
CA LEU A 424 -19.74 -18.16 -11.49
C LEU A 424 -21.09 -18.74 -11.11
N MET A 425 -22.17 -18.01 -11.42
CA MET A 425 -23.53 -18.46 -11.11
C MET A 425 -24.40 -18.36 -12.36
N ASP A 426 -24.94 -19.50 -12.80
CA ASP A 426 -25.89 -19.58 -13.90
C ASP A 426 -27.29 -19.84 -13.34
N VAL A 427 -28.28 -19.07 -13.81
CA VAL A 427 -29.67 -19.13 -13.37
C VAL A 427 -30.57 -19.26 -14.60
N ASP A 428 -31.42 -20.28 -14.60
CA ASP A 428 -32.45 -20.52 -15.62
C ASP A 428 -33.81 -20.66 -14.94
N GLY A 429 -34.60 -19.60 -15.03
CA GLY A 429 -35.86 -19.48 -14.30
C GLY A 429 -37.02 -19.04 -15.18
N SER A 430 -38.22 -19.42 -14.76
CA SER A 430 -39.43 -19.21 -15.53
C SER A 430 -40.61 -18.79 -14.67
N VAL A 431 -41.54 -18.08 -15.31
CA VAL A 431 -42.71 -17.45 -14.69
C VAL A 431 -43.94 -17.70 -15.56
N SER A 432 -45.09 -17.94 -14.94
CA SER A 432 -46.39 -18.09 -15.59
C SER A 432 -46.95 -16.74 -16.07
N GLY A 433 -48.04 -16.77 -16.87
CA GLY A 433 -48.66 -15.55 -17.37
C GLY A 433 -49.24 -14.64 -16.29
N ASP A 434 -49.64 -15.21 -15.14
CA ASP A 434 -50.11 -14.49 -13.94
C ASP A 434 -48.98 -14.16 -12.95
N GLY A 435 -47.72 -14.33 -13.36
CA GLY A 435 -46.55 -13.91 -12.59
C GLY A 435 -46.17 -14.84 -11.44
N GLN A 436 -46.47 -16.13 -11.48
CA GLN A 436 -46.01 -17.14 -10.51
C GLN A 436 -44.69 -17.77 -10.97
N LEU A 437 -43.74 -17.94 -10.07
CA LEU A 437 -42.53 -18.72 -10.35
C LEU A 437 -42.91 -20.18 -10.67
N LEU A 438 -42.42 -20.69 -11.80
CA LEU A 438 -42.64 -22.06 -12.27
C LEU A 438 -41.40 -22.92 -12.01
N GLY A 439 -40.30 -22.61 -12.70
CA GLY A 439 -39.04 -23.34 -12.63
C GLY A 439 -37.86 -22.45 -12.24
N TRP A 440 -36.86 -23.04 -11.57
CA TRP A 440 -35.59 -22.39 -11.21
C TRP A 440 -34.46 -23.42 -11.18
N ASP A 441 -33.54 -23.39 -12.15
CA ASP A 441 -32.28 -24.12 -12.12
C ASP A 441 -31.16 -23.13 -11.75
N PHE A 442 -30.46 -23.40 -10.65
CA PHE A 442 -29.34 -22.62 -10.17
C PHE A 442 -28.08 -23.47 -10.14
N GLN A 443 -27.02 -23.00 -10.78
CA GLN A 443 -25.71 -23.65 -10.76
C GLN A 443 -24.63 -22.67 -10.30
N THR A 444 -23.72 -23.10 -9.45
CA THR A 444 -22.64 -22.25 -8.93
C THR A 444 -21.28 -22.96 -8.89
N CYS A 445 -20.22 -22.27 -9.32
CA CYS A 445 -18.83 -22.75 -9.27
C CYS A 445 -18.03 -21.90 -8.27
N TYR A 446 -17.43 -22.54 -7.25
CA TYR A 446 -16.74 -21.85 -6.14
C TYR A 446 -15.34 -22.47 -5.85
N PRO A 447 -14.25 -21.91 -6.42
CA PRO A 447 -12.88 -22.40 -6.27
C PRO A 447 -12.21 -21.91 -4.98
N SER A 448 -12.40 -22.64 -3.89
CA SER A 448 -11.83 -22.30 -2.58
C SER A 448 -11.31 -23.55 -1.86
N ASN A 449 -10.09 -23.47 -1.32
CA ASN A 449 -9.58 -24.43 -0.35
C ASN A 449 -9.57 -23.76 1.04
N ALA A 450 -9.31 -24.49 2.13
CA ALA A 450 -9.23 -23.87 3.45
C ALA A 450 -7.98 -22.94 3.63
N ALA A 451 -7.30 -22.60 2.54
CA ALA A 451 -6.00 -21.93 2.45
C ALA A 451 -5.02 -22.40 3.52
N PRO A 452 -4.48 -23.63 3.44
CA PRO A 452 -3.60 -24.19 4.46
C PRO A 452 -2.51 -23.21 4.91
N THR A 453 -2.11 -23.31 6.18
CA THR A 453 -1.13 -22.39 6.78
C THR A 453 0.17 -22.45 5.99
N LEU A 454 0.60 -21.31 5.46
CA LEU A 454 1.55 -21.24 4.35
C LEU A 454 2.89 -21.90 4.69
N ALA A 455 3.38 -21.73 5.93
CA ALA A 455 4.62 -22.36 6.38
C ALA A 455 4.58 -23.89 6.31
N LEU A 456 3.43 -24.56 6.51
CA LEU A 456 3.31 -26.02 6.35
C LEU A 456 3.56 -26.45 4.90
N LEU A 457 3.10 -25.65 3.94
CA LEU A 457 3.28 -25.90 2.52
C LEU A 457 4.71 -25.60 2.07
N LEU A 458 5.24 -24.42 2.44
CA LEU A 458 6.57 -23.98 2.03
C LEU A 458 7.69 -24.87 2.60
N THR A 459 7.48 -25.48 3.77
CA THR A 459 8.44 -26.42 4.36
C THR A 459 8.26 -27.87 3.89
N GLY A 460 7.19 -28.15 3.12
CA GLY A 460 6.85 -29.50 2.67
C GLY A 460 6.31 -30.43 3.78
N ARG A 461 5.93 -29.89 4.94
CA ARG A 461 5.32 -30.66 6.05
C ARG A 461 3.94 -31.19 5.69
N VAL A 462 3.22 -30.45 4.85
CA VAL A 462 1.97 -30.87 4.23
C VAL A 462 2.11 -30.73 2.72
N ALA A 463 1.59 -31.69 1.96
CA ALA A 463 1.58 -31.63 0.51
C ALA A 463 0.68 -30.49 0.01
N ALA A 464 1.13 -29.75 -0.99
CA ALA A 464 0.38 -28.67 -1.63
C ALA A 464 -0.66 -29.20 -2.63
N THR A 465 -1.64 -29.96 -2.13
CA THR A 465 -2.67 -30.60 -2.96
C THR A 465 -3.81 -29.65 -3.31
N ALA A 466 -4.27 -29.71 -4.56
CA ALA A 466 -5.46 -29.02 -5.05
C ALA A 466 -6.74 -29.66 -4.48
N GLN A 467 -7.07 -29.36 -3.22
CA GLN A 467 -8.23 -29.92 -2.51
C GLN A 467 -9.46 -29.02 -2.62
N ALA A 468 -10.57 -29.57 -3.13
CA ALA A 468 -11.88 -28.93 -3.13
C ALA A 468 -12.62 -29.17 -1.79
N PHE A 469 -13.33 -28.16 -1.30
CA PHE A 469 -14.28 -28.27 -0.19
C PHE A 469 -15.70 -27.89 -0.64
N ALA A 470 -16.70 -28.55 -0.03
CA ALA A 470 -18.12 -28.33 -0.24
C ALA A 470 -18.59 -27.02 0.40
N MET A 471 -18.17 -25.87 -0.14
CA MET A 471 -18.33 -24.56 0.49
C MET A 471 -19.12 -23.55 -0.34
N GLY A 472 -19.43 -23.85 -1.61
CA GLY A 472 -20.21 -22.98 -2.50
C GLY A 472 -21.72 -23.00 -2.25
N ASP A 473 -22.18 -23.76 -1.26
CA ASP A 473 -23.60 -24.01 -0.97
C ASP A 473 -24.23 -23.05 0.05
N ARG A 474 -23.51 -22.05 0.56
CA ARG A 474 -24.10 -21.07 1.49
C ARG A 474 -25.08 -20.16 0.77
N THR A 475 -26.31 -20.09 1.26
CA THR A 475 -27.41 -19.34 0.62
C THR A 475 -27.58 -19.68 -0.88
N SER A 476 -27.27 -20.92 -1.30
CA SER A 476 -27.42 -21.34 -2.71
C SER A 476 -28.86 -21.63 -3.10
N VAL A 477 -29.72 -21.98 -2.13
CA VAL A 477 -31.16 -22.17 -2.34
C VAL A 477 -31.84 -20.80 -2.37
N PRO A 478 -32.62 -20.45 -3.41
CA PRO A 478 -33.33 -19.18 -3.46
C PRO A 478 -34.34 -19.09 -2.31
N PRO A 479 -34.57 -17.91 -1.71
CA PRO A 479 -35.47 -17.77 -0.57
C PRO A 479 -36.97 -17.77 -0.95
N TYR A 480 -37.29 -17.98 -2.23
CA TYR A 480 -38.63 -17.87 -2.79
C TYR A 480 -39.29 -19.23 -2.95
N ARG A 481 -40.62 -19.25 -2.91
CA ARG A 481 -41.44 -20.42 -3.21
C ARG A 481 -41.35 -20.71 -4.72
N VAL A 482 -40.64 -21.78 -5.06
CA VAL A 482 -40.51 -22.29 -6.44
C VAL A 482 -40.97 -23.75 -6.49
N PRO A 483 -42.02 -24.09 -7.27
CA PRO A 483 -42.53 -25.46 -7.37
C PRO A 483 -41.53 -26.44 -7.98
N HIS A 484 -40.81 -26.00 -9.01
CA HIS A 484 -39.79 -26.80 -9.70
C HIS A 484 -38.42 -26.16 -9.49
N LEU A 485 -37.58 -26.78 -8.67
CA LEU A 485 -36.29 -26.24 -8.25
C LEU A 485 -35.18 -27.26 -8.47
N LYS A 486 -34.04 -26.81 -8.96
CA LYS A 486 -32.79 -27.57 -8.97
C LYS A 486 -31.64 -26.65 -8.58
N VAL A 487 -30.81 -27.10 -7.64
CA VAL A 487 -29.64 -26.36 -7.16
C VAL A 487 -28.43 -27.29 -7.25
N THR A 488 -27.47 -26.93 -8.11
CA THR A 488 -26.23 -27.67 -8.34
C THR A 488 -25.03 -26.84 -7.92
N VAL A 489 -24.18 -27.40 -7.06
CA VAL A 489 -22.91 -26.79 -6.66
C VAL A 489 -21.78 -27.56 -7.33
N ASN A 490 -20.97 -26.87 -8.12
CA ASN A 490 -19.80 -27.41 -8.79
C ASN A 490 -18.60 -27.22 -7.84
N ASP A 491 -18.34 -28.22 -7.00
CA ASP A 491 -17.24 -28.19 -6.03
C ASP A 491 -15.91 -28.28 -6.79
N MET A 492 -15.01 -27.33 -6.59
CA MET A 492 -13.78 -27.22 -7.36
C MET A 492 -12.58 -26.78 -6.50
N PRO A 493 -11.35 -27.20 -6.87
CA PRO A 493 -10.15 -26.71 -6.23
C PRO A 493 -9.96 -25.21 -6.50
N PRO A 494 -9.13 -24.51 -5.70
CA PRO A 494 -8.84 -23.10 -5.91
C PRO A 494 -8.09 -22.86 -7.22
N ILE A 495 -8.28 -21.70 -7.84
CA ILE A 495 -7.38 -21.21 -8.91
C ILE A 495 -6.31 -20.31 -8.30
N LEU A 496 -6.74 -19.32 -7.52
CA LEU A 496 -5.88 -18.57 -6.60
C LEU A 496 -6.07 -19.10 -5.17
N ARG A 497 -5.02 -19.02 -4.34
CA ARG A 497 -5.09 -19.24 -2.89
C ARG A 497 -6.27 -18.46 -2.34
N ALA A 498 -7.32 -19.15 -1.93
CA ALA A 498 -8.59 -18.54 -1.57
C ALA A 498 -9.16 -19.18 -0.31
N SER A 499 -9.91 -18.42 0.47
CA SER A 499 -10.58 -18.90 1.67
C SER A 499 -11.78 -18.02 2.01
N TRP A 500 -12.33 -18.19 3.22
CA TRP A 500 -13.46 -17.40 3.69
C TRP A 500 -13.08 -15.93 3.88
N LEU A 501 -13.71 -15.09 3.06
CA LEU A 501 -13.91 -13.65 3.25
C LEU A 501 -15.38 -13.43 3.63
N ARG A 502 -15.66 -12.42 4.46
CA ARG A 502 -16.99 -12.06 4.96
C ARG A 502 -18.08 -12.23 3.88
N GLY A 503 -19.11 -13.04 4.17
CA GLY A 503 -20.16 -13.40 3.21
C GLY A 503 -19.81 -14.58 2.29
N VAL A 504 -19.04 -15.55 2.80
CA VAL A 504 -18.50 -16.74 2.10
C VAL A 504 -19.51 -17.41 1.17
N SER A 505 -19.35 -17.28 -0.15
CA SER A 505 -20.26 -17.74 -1.24
C SER A 505 -21.72 -17.24 -1.17
N ALA A 506 -22.24 -16.92 0.02
CA ALA A 506 -23.59 -16.42 0.25
C ALA A 506 -23.82 -15.07 -0.40
N LEU A 507 -22.85 -14.15 -0.31
CA LEU A 507 -22.99 -12.83 -0.92
C LEU A 507 -23.04 -12.94 -2.46
N PRO A 508 -22.13 -13.68 -3.14
CA PRO A 508 -22.29 -13.96 -4.57
C PRO A 508 -23.60 -14.68 -4.95
N ASN A 509 -23.98 -15.74 -4.22
CA ASN A 509 -25.23 -16.47 -4.49
C ASN A 509 -26.45 -15.55 -4.36
N SER A 510 -26.51 -14.71 -3.32
CA SER A 510 -27.57 -13.73 -3.15
C SER A 510 -27.51 -12.62 -4.19
N PHE A 511 -26.34 -12.22 -4.67
CA PHE A 511 -26.22 -11.30 -5.81
C PHE A 511 -26.93 -11.86 -7.04
N ALA A 512 -26.68 -13.12 -7.40
CA ALA A 512 -27.33 -13.78 -8.52
C ALA A 512 -28.86 -13.90 -8.29
N HIS A 513 -29.30 -14.43 -7.15
CA HIS A 513 -30.72 -14.63 -6.84
C HIS A 513 -31.50 -13.30 -6.84
N GLU A 514 -30.99 -12.29 -6.16
CA GLU A 514 -31.69 -11.01 -5.97
C GLU A 514 -31.63 -10.08 -7.17
N SER A 515 -30.62 -10.21 -8.04
CA SER A 515 -30.65 -9.56 -9.34
C SER A 515 -31.56 -10.30 -10.32
N PHE A 516 -31.58 -11.63 -10.31
CA PHE A 516 -32.41 -12.42 -11.22
C PHE A 516 -33.91 -12.27 -10.93
N ILE A 517 -34.32 -12.31 -9.66
CA ILE A 517 -35.73 -12.10 -9.28
C ILE A 517 -36.21 -10.68 -9.67
N ASP A 518 -35.31 -9.70 -9.64
CA ASP A 518 -35.59 -8.33 -10.07
C ASP A 518 -35.79 -8.24 -11.58
N GLU A 519 -34.96 -8.96 -12.35
CA GLU A 519 -35.10 -9.08 -13.80
C GLU A 519 -36.41 -9.78 -14.19
N LEU A 520 -36.82 -10.82 -13.47
CA LEU A 520 -38.11 -11.48 -13.68
C LEU A 520 -39.29 -10.54 -13.39
N ALA A 521 -39.22 -9.78 -12.28
CA ALA A 521 -40.28 -8.82 -11.94
C ALA A 521 -40.49 -7.78 -13.06
N HIS A 522 -39.41 -7.19 -13.56
CA HIS A 522 -39.47 -6.22 -14.66
C HIS A 522 -39.94 -6.87 -15.97
N ALA A 523 -39.45 -8.07 -16.30
CA ALA A 523 -39.90 -8.78 -17.50
C ALA A 523 -41.39 -9.16 -17.45
N GLN A 524 -41.91 -9.44 -16.25
CA GLN A 524 -43.33 -9.66 -15.97
C GLN A 524 -44.14 -8.36 -15.84
N ARG A 525 -43.46 -7.20 -15.82
CA ARG A 525 -44.04 -5.87 -15.59
C ARG A 525 -44.77 -5.78 -14.24
N GLU A 526 -44.20 -6.38 -13.21
CA GLU A 526 -44.64 -6.28 -11.82
C GLU A 526 -43.62 -5.48 -10.98
N ASP A 527 -44.10 -4.81 -9.93
CA ASP A 527 -43.21 -4.09 -9.02
C ASP A 527 -42.25 -5.06 -8.30
N PRO A 528 -40.94 -4.78 -8.26
CA PRO A 528 -39.96 -5.71 -7.68
C PRO A 528 -40.18 -6.06 -6.21
N LEU A 529 -40.74 -5.16 -5.41
CA LEU A 529 -41.08 -5.44 -4.01
C LEU A 529 -42.32 -6.35 -3.95
N ALA A 530 -43.39 -6.01 -4.68
CA ALA A 530 -44.61 -6.81 -4.75
C ALA A 530 -44.32 -8.24 -5.26
N PHE A 531 -43.50 -8.36 -6.31
CA PHE A 531 -43.12 -9.64 -6.90
C PHE A 531 -42.37 -10.53 -5.90
N ARG A 532 -41.43 -9.98 -5.12
CA ARG A 532 -40.75 -10.71 -4.04
C ARG A 532 -41.73 -11.16 -2.95
N LEU A 533 -42.56 -10.25 -2.45
CA LEU A 533 -43.53 -10.54 -1.38
C LEU A 533 -44.56 -11.61 -1.78
N LYS A 534 -44.94 -11.67 -3.06
CA LYS A 534 -45.84 -12.69 -3.62
C LYS A 534 -45.28 -14.12 -3.51
N HIS A 535 -43.95 -14.25 -3.59
CA HIS A 535 -43.24 -15.53 -3.60
C HIS A 535 -42.50 -15.84 -2.29
N LEU A 536 -42.63 -15.00 -1.26
CA LEU A 536 -41.88 -15.14 -0.01
C LEU A 536 -42.80 -15.65 1.11
N ASP A 537 -42.63 -16.91 1.49
CA ASP A 537 -43.43 -17.55 2.56
C ASP A 537 -43.00 -17.13 3.98
N ASP A 538 -41.76 -16.67 4.14
CA ASP A 538 -41.21 -16.28 5.44
C ASP A 538 -41.81 -14.94 5.91
N VAL A 539 -42.68 -15.03 6.92
CA VAL A 539 -43.39 -13.88 7.49
C VAL A 539 -42.43 -12.83 8.06
N ARG A 540 -41.32 -13.23 8.70
CA ARG A 540 -40.33 -12.28 9.24
C ARG A 540 -39.58 -11.58 8.13
N ALA A 541 -39.23 -12.32 7.08
CA ALA A 541 -38.62 -11.75 5.90
C ALA A 541 -39.54 -10.72 5.22
N ALA A 542 -40.83 -11.05 5.07
CA ALA A 542 -41.82 -10.15 4.49
C ALA A 542 -42.08 -8.91 5.37
N GLU A 543 -42.12 -9.05 6.69
CA GLU A 543 -42.22 -7.93 7.63
C GLU A 543 -41.00 -7.00 7.51
N LEU A 544 -39.80 -7.56 7.53
CA LEU A 544 -38.55 -6.81 7.39
C LEU A 544 -38.51 -6.05 6.05
N LEU A 545 -38.82 -6.73 4.95
CA LEU A 545 -38.76 -6.14 3.62
C LEU A 545 -39.72 -4.95 3.47
N ARG A 546 -40.94 -5.07 4.02
CA ARG A 546 -41.91 -3.96 4.07
C ARG A 546 -41.41 -2.80 4.92
N ALA A 547 -40.86 -3.07 6.10
CA ALA A 547 -40.35 -2.04 7.00
C ALA A 547 -39.20 -1.24 6.37
N VAL A 548 -38.27 -1.93 5.69
CA VAL A 548 -37.16 -1.29 4.97
C VAL A 548 -37.67 -0.48 3.79
N ALA A 549 -38.54 -1.05 2.95
CA ALA A 549 -39.11 -0.35 1.81
C ALA A 549 -39.89 0.91 2.23
N GLN A 550 -40.67 0.81 3.31
CA GLN A 550 -41.38 1.96 3.87
C GLN A 550 -40.41 3.03 4.36
N ARG A 551 -39.37 2.66 5.12
CA ARG A 551 -38.35 3.61 5.61
C ARG A 551 -37.57 4.27 4.48
N ALA A 552 -37.32 3.54 3.40
CA ALA A 552 -36.63 4.03 2.21
C ALA A 552 -37.49 4.93 1.33
N GLY A 553 -38.81 4.91 1.51
CA GLY A 553 -39.75 5.63 0.65
C GLY A 553 -39.94 4.96 -0.72
N TRP A 554 -39.92 3.62 -0.78
CA TRP A 554 -40.08 2.87 -2.02
C TRP A 554 -41.38 3.24 -2.73
N GLN A 555 -41.28 3.62 -4.01
CA GLN A 555 -42.42 3.89 -4.87
C GLN A 555 -42.57 2.77 -5.88
N PRO A 556 -43.75 2.11 -5.94
CA PRO A 556 -43.97 1.03 -6.88
C PRO A 556 -43.75 1.45 -8.33
N HIS A 557 -42.98 0.66 -9.08
CA HIS A 557 -42.71 0.89 -10.50
C HIS A 557 -42.48 -0.46 -11.20
N VAL A 558 -42.78 -0.51 -12.49
CA VAL A 558 -42.70 -1.76 -13.29
C VAL A 558 -41.65 -1.68 -14.41
N GLU A 559 -41.03 -0.51 -14.58
CA GLU A 559 -39.98 -0.22 -15.56
C GLU A 559 -38.88 0.61 -14.85
N PRO A 560 -37.61 0.54 -15.29
CA PRO A 560 -36.56 1.39 -14.76
C PRO A 560 -36.89 2.87 -14.99
N ARG A 561 -36.83 3.67 -13.92
CA ARG A 561 -37.32 5.05 -13.92
C ARG A 561 -36.43 6.01 -14.70
N GLN A 562 -35.12 5.73 -14.76
CA GLN A 562 -34.12 6.56 -15.44
C GLN A 562 -34.24 8.06 -15.14
N HIS A 563 -34.53 8.38 -13.86
CA HIS A 563 -34.81 9.75 -13.44
C HIS A 563 -33.54 10.61 -13.52
N SER A 564 -33.65 11.85 -14.00
CA SER A 564 -32.55 12.82 -14.03
C SER A 564 -33.06 14.24 -13.91
N ASP A 565 -32.42 15.05 -13.06
CA ASP A 565 -32.76 16.46 -12.88
C ASP A 565 -32.05 17.35 -13.94
N ASP A 566 -30.86 16.96 -14.38
CA ASP A 566 -29.97 17.75 -15.26
C ASP A 566 -29.64 17.06 -16.60
N GLY A 567 -30.16 15.86 -16.83
CA GLY A 567 -29.90 15.03 -18.01
C GLY A 567 -28.55 14.29 -18.00
N VAL A 568 -27.68 14.58 -17.03
CA VAL A 568 -26.30 14.05 -16.93
C VAL A 568 -26.20 13.02 -15.82
N VAL A 569 -26.77 13.31 -14.65
CA VAL A 569 -26.78 12.40 -13.50
C VAL A 569 -28.12 11.67 -13.46
N LEU A 570 -28.06 10.35 -13.60
CA LEU A 570 -29.21 9.45 -13.48
C LEU A 570 -29.34 8.98 -12.03
N LYS A 571 -30.57 8.95 -11.52
CA LYS A 571 -30.88 8.50 -10.16
C LYS A 571 -31.70 7.22 -10.21
N GLY A 572 -31.36 6.27 -9.35
CA GLY A 572 -32.08 5.00 -9.23
C GLY A 572 -32.15 4.49 -7.80
N GLN A 573 -33.15 3.65 -7.55
CA GLN A 573 -33.36 2.99 -6.27
C GLN A 573 -33.53 1.49 -6.50
N GLY A 574 -32.78 0.68 -5.75
CA GLY A 574 -32.77 -0.77 -5.91
C GLY A 574 -32.98 -1.48 -4.59
N LEU A 575 -33.73 -2.58 -4.63
CA LEU A 575 -34.09 -3.38 -3.47
C LEU A 575 -33.55 -4.82 -3.60
N ALA A 576 -33.13 -5.38 -2.48
CA ALA A 576 -32.74 -6.79 -2.36
C ALA A 576 -32.95 -7.31 -0.94
N TYR A 577 -33.13 -8.63 -0.82
CA TYR A 577 -33.33 -9.34 0.43
C TYR A 577 -32.46 -10.60 0.51
N ALA A 578 -31.97 -10.94 1.70
CA ALA A 578 -31.38 -12.24 1.94
C ALA A 578 -31.55 -12.70 3.39
N ARG A 579 -31.58 -14.02 3.57
CA ARG A 579 -31.27 -14.68 4.85
C ARG A 579 -29.91 -15.34 4.73
N TYR A 580 -28.97 -15.00 5.62
CA TYR A 580 -27.67 -15.64 5.59
C TYR A 580 -27.78 -17.07 6.14
N ILE A 581 -27.57 -18.08 5.29
CA ILE A 581 -27.53 -19.49 5.66
C ILE A 581 -26.08 -19.96 5.65
N HIS A 582 -25.63 -20.63 6.71
CA HIS A 582 -24.24 -21.06 6.83
C HIS A 582 -24.10 -22.44 7.49
N SER A 583 -22.84 -22.90 7.65
CA SER A 583 -22.44 -24.24 8.08
C SER A 583 -22.70 -25.31 7.00
N LYS A 584 -22.42 -26.59 7.32
CA LYS A 584 -22.65 -27.72 6.42
C LYS A 584 -24.10 -27.73 5.94
N PHE A 585 -24.31 -27.86 4.63
CA PHE A 585 -25.64 -27.98 4.02
C PHE A 585 -26.53 -29.03 4.72
N PRO A 586 -27.83 -28.76 4.96
CA PRO A 586 -28.61 -27.59 4.53
C PRO A 586 -28.33 -26.30 5.34
N GLY A 587 -27.44 -26.37 6.33
CA GLY A 587 -27.07 -25.23 7.15
C GLY A 587 -28.19 -24.76 8.07
N PHE A 588 -27.97 -23.62 8.71
CA PHE A 588 -28.99 -22.91 9.46
C PHE A 588 -28.83 -21.40 9.27
N GLY A 589 -29.92 -20.65 9.50
CA GLY A 589 -29.92 -19.21 9.33
C GLY A 589 -29.22 -18.47 10.46
N ALA A 590 -28.33 -17.56 10.10
CA ALA A 590 -27.85 -16.50 10.98
C ALA A 590 -28.94 -15.44 11.12
N ALA A 591 -29.01 -14.41 10.26
CA ALA A 591 -30.01 -13.35 10.37
C ALA A 591 -30.61 -12.96 9.01
N TRP A 592 -31.73 -12.23 9.06
CA TRP A 592 -32.38 -11.65 7.89
C TRP A 592 -31.86 -10.23 7.66
N SER A 593 -31.67 -9.87 6.40
CA SER A 593 -31.39 -8.49 6.02
C SER A 593 -32.07 -8.11 4.71
N ALA A 594 -32.49 -6.86 4.61
CA ALA A 594 -33.03 -6.27 3.40
C ALA A 594 -32.37 -4.90 3.17
N TRP A 595 -32.17 -4.54 1.92
CA TRP A 595 -31.54 -3.30 1.51
C TRP A 595 -32.45 -2.55 0.54
N VAL A 596 -32.45 -1.23 0.67
CA VAL A 596 -32.76 -0.30 -0.41
C VAL A 596 -31.57 0.64 -0.59
N ALA A 597 -30.99 0.66 -1.79
CA ALA A 597 -29.88 1.52 -2.14
C ALA A 597 -30.34 2.61 -3.11
N ASP A 598 -29.97 3.85 -2.84
CA ASP A 598 -30.11 4.98 -3.76
C ASP A 598 -28.75 5.23 -4.43
N VAL A 599 -28.75 5.33 -5.76
CA VAL A 599 -27.54 5.57 -6.55
C VAL A 599 -27.69 6.75 -7.50
N GLU A 600 -26.56 7.39 -7.76
CA GLU A 600 -26.38 8.43 -8.76
C GLU A 600 -25.33 7.95 -9.77
N VAL A 601 -25.67 7.96 -11.06
CA VAL A 601 -24.81 7.51 -12.15
C VAL A 601 -24.55 8.65 -13.12
N ASN A 602 -23.30 9.04 -13.27
CA ASN A 602 -22.91 10.04 -14.25
C ASN A 602 -22.80 9.41 -15.64
N ARG A 603 -23.63 9.85 -16.59
CA ARG A 603 -23.69 9.26 -17.94
C ARG A 603 -22.44 9.48 -18.79
N ILE A 604 -21.66 10.50 -18.48
CA ILE A 604 -20.47 10.88 -19.23
C ILE A 604 -19.26 10.12 -18.69
N THR A 605 -19.05 10.17 -17.37
CA THR A 605 -17.87 9.57 -16.74
C THR A 605 -18.06 8.09 -16.45
N GLY A 606 -19.30 7.65 -16.27
CA GLY A 606 -19.69 6.33 -15.78
C GLY A 606 -19.61 6.18 -14.27
N GLU A 607 -19.21 7.22 -13.54
CA GLU A 607 -19.09 7.16 -12.08
C GLU A 607 -20.42 6.82 -11.41
N VAL A 608 -20.35 5.92 -10.44
CA VAL A 608 -21.49 5.50 -9.61
C VAL A 608 -21.23 5.94 -8.18
N HIS A 609 -22.13 6.77 -7.65
CA HIS A 609 -22.14 7.16 -6.25
C HIS A 609 -23.35 6.50 -5.57
N VAL A 610 -23.10 5.68 -4.55
CA VAL A 610 -24.18 5.20 -3.66
C VAL A 610 -24.38 6.29 -2.62
N SER A 611 -25.46 7.07 -2.75
CA SER A 611 -25.69 8.25 -1.91
C SER A 611 -26.33 7.88 -0.58
N ARG A 612 -27.17 6.84 -0.56
CA ARG A 612 -27.88 6.40 0.63
C ARG A 612 -28.18 4.91 0.61
N VAL A 613 -28.13 4.27 1.77
CA VAL A 613 -28.54 2.88 2.00
C VAL A 613 -29.45 2.82 3.20
N VAL A 614 -30.68 2.34 3.01
CA VAL A 614 -31.57 1.91 4.09
C VAL A 614 -31.44 0.40 4.25
N VAL A 615 -30.97 -0.04 5.41
CA VAL A 615 -30.67 -1.44 5.68
C VAL A 615 -31.48 -1.93 6.87
N GLY A 616 -32.26 -2.98 6.64
CA GLY A 616 -32.96 -3.71 7.69
C GLY A 616 -32.16 -4.89 8.20
N HIS A 617 -32.28 -5.17 9.48
CA HIS A 617 -31.65 -6.31 10.12
C HIS A 617 -32.54 -6.91 11.22
N ASP A 618 -32.87 -8.20 11.07
CA ASP A 618 -33.53 -8.99 12.11
C ASP A 618 -32.57 -10.09 12.60
N ALA A 619 -31.99 -9.86 13.78
CA ALA A 619 -31.05 -10.74 14.46
C ALA A 619 -31.66 -11.44 15.70
N GLY A 620 -32.99 -11.53 15.77
CA GLY A 620 -33.66 -12.07 16.95
C GLY A 620 -33.42 -11.20 18.19
N ALA A 621 -33.20 -11.82 19.35
CA ALA A 621 -32.89 -11.07 20.56
C ALA A 621 -31.50 -10.41 20.45
N MET A 622 -31.47 -9.08 20.51
CA MET A 622 -30.24 -8.30 20.48
C MET A 622 -29.67 -8.17 21.89
N VAL A 623 -28.43 -8.62 22.09
CA VAL A 623 -27.75 -8.45 23.39
C VAL A 623 -27.31 -7.01 23.59
N ASN A 624 -26.70 -6.42 22.56
CA ASN A 624 -26.25 -5.03 22.54
C ASN A 624 -26.70 -4.37 21.22
N PRO A 625 -27.79 -3.57 21.22
CA PRO A 625 -28.28 -2.95 19.99
C PRO A 625 -27.27 -2.05 19.28
N ALA A 626 -26.47 -1.26 20.03
CA ALA A 626 -25.40 -0.45 19.44
C ALA A 626 -24.31 -1.33 18.77
N GLY A 627 -23.94 -2.46 19.37
CA GLY A 627 -23.03 -3.43 18.78
C GLY A 627 -23.54 -3.99 17.45
N VAL A 628 -24.83 -4.34 17.38
CA VAL A 628 -25.49 -4.77 16.13
C VAL A 628 -25.48 -3.65 15.08
N GLN A 629 -25.81 -2.42 15.48
CA GLN A 629 -25.78 -1.26 14.58
C GLN A 629 -24.38 -1.00 14.00
N HIS A 630 -23.33 -1.04 14.82
CA HIS A 630 -21.94 -0.89 14.36
C HIS A 630 -21.57 -1.99 13.34
N GLN A 631 -22.00 -3.22 13.60
CA GLN A 631 -21.82 -4.32 12.67
C GLN A 631 -22.53 -4.08 11.35
N VAL A 632 -23.76 -3.57 11.36
CA VAL A 632 -24.50 -3.22 10.14
C VAL A 632 -23.77 -2.13 9.34
N HIS A 633 -23.29 -1.06 9.99
CA HIS A 633 -22.51 -0.02 9.32
C HIS A 633 -21.27 -0.59 8.61
N GLY A 634 -20.49 -1.44 9.31
CA GLY A 634 -19.31 -2.07 8.72
C GLY A 634 -19.63 -2.98 7.53
N ASN A 635 -20.72 -3.74 7.60
CA ASN A 635 -21.19 -4.57 6.48
C ASN A 635 -21.62 -3.73 5.27
N VAL A 636 -22.28 -2.59 5.49
CA VAL A 636 -22.69 -1.69 4.40
C VAL A 636 -21.47 -1.10 3.70
N VAL A 637 -20.52 -0.54 4.45
CA VAL A 637 -19.29 0.06 3.89
C VAL A 637 -18.49 -0.96 3.07
N GLN A 638 -18.26 -2.16 3.62
CA GLN A 638 -17.53 -3.21 2.90
C GLN A 638 -18.25 -3.68 1.64
N THR A 639 -19.58 -3.83 1.68
CA THR A 639 -20.34 -4.31 0.52
C THR A 639 -20.39 -3.27 -0.58
N THR A 640 -20.55 -1.98 -0.24
CA THR A 640 -20.49 -0.88 -1.20
C THR A 640 -19.11 -0.79 -1.85
N SER A 641 -18.03 -0.90 -1.07
CA SER A 641 -16.66 -0.96 -1.58
C SER A 641 -16.47 -2.11 -2.57
N ARG A 642 -16.92 -3.31 -2.21
CA ARG A 642 -16.85 -4.52 -3.04
C ARG A 642 -17.67 -4.45 -4.33
N ALA A 643 -18.84 -3.80 -4.27
CA ALA A 643 -19.69 -3.61 -5.44
C ALA A 643 -19.10 -2.61 -6.44
N LEU A 644 -18.34 -1.61 -6.00
CA LEU A 644 -17.91 -0.49 -6.85
C LEU A 644 -16.43 -0.52 -7.27
N LYS A 645 -15.54 -1.13 -6.48
CA LYS A 645 -14.08 -0.96 -6.65
C LYS A 645 -13.25 -2.24 -6.60
N GLU A 646 -13.60 -3.16 -5.71
CA GLU A 646 -12.65 -4.20 -5.29
C GLU A 646 -12.55 -5.40 -6.23
N GLN A 647 -11.34 -5.65 -6.73
CA GLN A 647 -11.00 -6.83 -7.53
C GLN A 647 -9.49 -7.12 -7.47
N VAL A 648 -9.13 -8.40 -7.33
CA VAL A 648 -7.75 -8.88 -7.44
C VAL A 648 -7.35 -8.98 -8.91
N SER A 649 -6.15 -8.49 -9.22
CA SER A 649 -5.51 -8.55 -10.52
C SER A 649 -4.34 -9.53 -10.50
N VAL A 650 -4.08 -10.16 -11.65
CA VAL A 650 -2.97 -11.09 -11.83
C VAL A 650 -2.12 -10.71 -13.05
N ALA A 651 -0.84 -11.06 -13.00
CA ALA A 651 0.09 -10.83 -14.10
C ALA A 651 -0.27 -11.76 -15.27
N PRO A 652 -0.44 -11.25 -16.51
CA PRO A 652 -0.86 -12.09 -17.64
C PRO A 652 0.07 -13.25 -17.98
N SER A 653 1.37 -13.13 -17.70
CA SER A 653 2.38 -14.14 -18.05
C SER A 653 2.54 -15.26 -17.02
N THR A 654 2.33 -14.97 -15.74
CA THR A 654 2.56 -15.92 -14.64
C THR A 654 1.29 -16.29 -13.88
N GLY A 655 0.26 -15.45 -13.96
CA GLY A 655 -0.95 -15.52 -13.15
C GLY A 655 -0.74 -15.21 -11.67
N ALA A 656 0.42 -14.66 -11.29
CA ALA A 656 0.71 -14.23 -9.93
C ALA A 656 -0.04 -12.93 -9.57
N VAL A 657 -0.45 -12.80 -8.31
CA VAL A 657 -1.17 -11.61 -7.81
C VAL A 657 -0.29 -10.35 -7.90
N THR A 658 -0.83 -9.29 -8.52
CA THR A 658 -0.12 -8.01 -8.74
C THR A 658 -0.51 -6.89 -7.78
N ASN A 659 -1.61 -7.04 -7.04
CA ASN A 659 -1.97 -6.07 -6.01
C ASN A 659 -1.01 -6.19 -4.83
N ARG A 660 -0.32 -5.10 -4.48
CA ARG A 660 0.64 -5.07 -3.38
C ARG A 660 0.25 -4.08 -2.28
N GLU A 661 -0.55 -3.07 -2.58
CA GLU A 661 -1.07 -2.10 -1.60
C GLU A 661 -2.42 -1.51 -2.05
N TRP A 662 -2.98 -0.54 -1.32
CA TRP A 662 -4.34 -0.01 -1.54
C TRP A 662 -4.49 0.87 -2.79
N GLY A 663 -3.42 1.50 -3.28
CA GLY A 663 -3.39 2.14 -4.59
C GLY A 663 -3.69 1.14 -5.71
N SER A 664 -3.02 0.00 -5.68
CA SER A 664 -3.25 -1.11 -6.62
C SER A 664 -4.54 -1.90 -6.36
N TYR A 665 -5.13 -1.81 -5.15
CA TYR A 665 -6.41 -2.43 -4.77
C TYR A 665 -7.29 -1.39 -4.04
N PRO A 666 -7.99 -0.52 -4.79
CA PRO A 666 -8.70 0.61 -4.21
C PRO A 666 -9.89 0.16 -3.37
N LEU A 667 -10.03 0.79 -2.21
CA LEU A 667 -11.18 0.65 -1.30
C LEU A 667 -12.03 1.92 -1.35
N LEU A 668 -13.25 1.84 -0.79
CA LEU A 668 -14.11 3.01 -0.60
C LEU A 668 -13.46 4.04 0.34
N SER A 669 -13.39 5.30 -0.10
CA SER A 669 -12.89 6.40 0.73
C SER A 669 -14.00 6.99 1.60
N PHE A 670 -13.64 7.77 2.64
CA PHE A 670 -14.60 8.44 3.51
C PHE A 670 -15.58 9.37 2.76
N ARG A 671 -15.17 9.94 1.62
CA ARG A 671 -16.03 10.83 0.80
C ARG A 671 -17.12 10.06 0.06
N GLU A 672 -16.95 8.76 -0.08
CA GLU A 672 -17.82 7.87 -0.84
C GLU A 672 -18.69 6.99 0.06
N VAL A 673 -18.53 7.11 1.39
CA VAL A 673 -19.38 6.39 2.34
C VAL A 673 -20.81 6.90 2.22
N PRO A 674 -21.79 6.03 1.96
CA PRO A 674 -23.19 6.45 1.85
C PRO A 674 -23.75 6.94 3.19
N ILE A 675 -24.85 7.67 3.13
CA ILE A 675 -25.71 7.84 4.31
C ILE A 675 -26.31 6.47 4.65
N ILE A 676 -26.10 5.96 5.86
CA ILE A 676 -26.59 4.64 6.30
C ILE A 676 -27.73 4.82 7.30
N GLU A 677 -28.91 4.33 6.97
CA GLU A 677 -30.07 4.29 7.85
C GLU A 677 -30.40 2.85 8.24
N VAL A 678 -30.32 2.52 9.53
CA VAL A 678 -30.53 1.15 10.02
C VAL A 678 -31.94 0.97 10.56
N VAL A 679 -32.66 -0.04 10.05
CA VAL A 679 -33.95 -0.51 10.56
C VAL A 679 -33.70 -1.80 11.36
N MET A 680 -33.72 -1.69 12.68
CA MET A 680 -33.55 -2.85 13.58
C MET A 680 -34.91 -3.47 13.92
N MET A 681 -35.01 -4.80 13.90
CA MET A 681 -36.20 -5.54 14.31
C MET A 681 -36.01 -6.14 15.72
N PRO A 682 -36.46 -5.49 16.80
CA PRO A 682 -36.28 -6.00 18.16
C PRO A 682 -37.16 -7.23 18.41
N ARG A 683 -36.55 -8.34 18.83
CA ARG A 683 -37.26 -9.58 19.19
C ARG A 683 -36.84 -10.09 20.58
N PRO A 684 -37.16 -9.37 21.68
CA PRO A 684 -36.79 -9.81 23.02
C PRO A 684 -37.39 -11.20 23.32
N GLY A 685 -36.57 -12.10 23.89
CA GLY A 685 -36.98 -13.47 24.21
C GLY A 685 -36.90 -14.49 23.07
N GLU A 686 -36.67 -14.06 21.82
CA GLU A 686 -36.35 -14.99 20.73
C GLU A 686 -34.87 -15.45 20.78
N PRO A 687 -34.49 -16.49 20.01
CA PRO A 687 -33.08 -16.87 19.87
C PRO A 687 -32.20 -15.69 19.44
N MET A 688 -30.99 -15.63 20.01
CA MET A 688 -29.97 -14.64 19.65
C MET A 688 -29.27 -15.11 18.37
N LEU A 689 -29.26 -14.27 17.34
CA LEU A 689 -28.74 -14.61 16.03
C LEU A 689 -27.50 -13.78 15.65
N GLY A 690 -26.89 -14.14 14.52
CA GLY A 690 -25.63 -13.58 14.05
C GLY A 690 -25.75 -12.28 13.26
N ALA A 691 -25.09 -11.21 13.73
CA ALA A 691 -24.96 -9.92 13.02
C ALA A 691 -23.59 -9.72 12.34
N GLY A 692 -22.72 -10.73 12.40
CA GLY A 692 -21.34 -10.67 11.93
C GLY A 692 -21.22 -10.34 10.44
N GLU A 693 -22.09 -10.90 9.61
CA GLU A 693 -21.97 -10.87 8.14
C GLU A 693 -23.33 -10.62 7.44
N SER A 694 -24.45 -10.91 8.10
CA SER A 694 -25.74 -11.11 7.42
C SER A 694 -26.27 -9.88 6.67
N SER A 695 -25.94 -8.68 7.13
CA SER A 695 -26.33 -7.44 6.43
C SER A 695 -25.49 -7.11 5.20
N SER A 696 -24.36 -7.78 4.96
CA SER A 696 -23.62 -7.61 3.69
C SER A 696 -24.25 -8.37 2.52
N VAL A 697 -24.95 -9.47 2.82
CA VAL A 697 -25.34 -10.48 1.84
C VAL A 697 -26.20 -9.94 0.67
N PRO A 698 -27.25 -9.10 0.89
CA PRO A 698 -28.07 -8.60 -0.21
C PRO A 698 -27.51 -7.32 -0.89
N GLY A 699 -26.47 -6.69 -0.34
CA GLY A 699 -26.14 -5.31 -0.68
C GLY A 699 -25.69 -5.09 -2.13
N THR A 700 -24.89 -6.00 -2.70
CA THR A 700 -24.44 -5.84 -4.10
C THR A 700 -25.59 -5.97 -5.10
N ALA A 701 -26.58 -6.83 -4.85
CA ALA A 701 -27.78 -6.89 -5.68
C ALA A 701 -28.62 -5.62 -5.58
N ALA A 702 -28.80 -5.05 -4.38
CA ALA A 702 -29.52 -3.79 -4.21
C ALA A 702 -28.85 -2.66 -5.03
N ILE A 703 -27.52 -2.57 -4.99
CA ILE A 703 -26.75 -1.59 -5.78
C ILE A 703 -26.91 -1.86 -7.28
N ALA A 704 -26.78 -3.11 -7.74
CA ALA A 704 -26.94 -3.47 -9.15
C ALA A 704 -28.35 -3.15 -9.68
N ASN A 705 -29.38 -3.45 -8.88
CA ASN A 705 -30.77 -3.14 -9.19
C ASN A 705 -31.01 -1.62 -9.22
N ALA A 706 -30.36 -0.86 -8.35
CA ALA A 706 -30.44 0.60 -8.34
C ALA A 706 -29.77 1.22 -9.58
N ILE A 707 -28.62 0.70 -10.00
CA ILE A 707 -27.96 1.11 -11.25
C ILE A 707 -28.86 0.79 -12.45
N PHE A 708 -29.53 -0.36 -12.45
CA PHE A 708 -30.51 -0.68 -13.49
C PHE A 708 -31.68 0.30 -13.48
N ASP A 709 -32.27 0.61 -12.32
CA ASP A 709 -33.35 1.60 -12.22
C ASP A 709 -32.89 2.98 -12.76
N ALA A 710 -31.64 3.36 -12.48
CA ALA A 710 -31.05 4.60 -12.97
C ALA A 710 -30.77 4.59 -14.48
N THR A 711 -30.32 3.48 -15.06
CA THR A 711 -29.72 3.45 -16.40
C THR A 711 -30.47 2.64 -17.45
N GLY A 712 -31.40 1.77 -17.02
CA GLY A 712 -31.98 0.72 -17.84
C GLY A 712 -31.03 -0.42 -18.20
N ILE A 713 -29.77 -0.41 -17.72
CA ILE A 713 -28.74 -1.41 -18.07
C ILE A 713 -28.51 -2.37 -16.90
N ARG A 714 -28.54 -3.67 -17.17
CA ARG A 714 -28.26 -4.73 -16.18
C ARG A 714 -26.77 -5.08 -16.15
N PHE A 715 -26.13 -4.84 -15.02
CA PHE A 715 -24.76 -5.31 -14.75
C PHE A 715 -24.81 -6.60 -13.93
N ARG A 716 -24.11 -7.63 -14.41
CA ARG A 716 -24.10 -8.99 -13.80
C ARG A 716 -22.72 -9.41 -13.29
N GLN A 717 -21.79 -8.47 -13.27
CA GLN A 717 -20.41 -8.67 -12.84
C GLN A 717 -19.90 -7.41 -12.12
N PRO A 718 -19.84 -7.39 -10.78
CA PRO A 718 -19.07 -6.39 -10.05
C PRO A 718 -17.55 -6.59 -10.27
N PRO A 719 -16.73 -5.55 -10.03
CA PRO A 719 -17.12 -4.22 -9.57
C PRO A 719 -17.71 -3.33 -10.69
N PHE A 720 -18.66 -2.47 -10.33
CA PHE A 720 -19.30 -1.49 -11.21
C PHE A 720 -18.46 -0.22 -11.33
N THR A 721 -17.23 -0.37 -11.83
CA THR A 721 -16.29 0.75 -11.97
C THR A 721 -16.74 1.73 -13.06
N PRO A 722 -16.27 2.99 -13.02
CA PRO A 722 -16.68 4.01 -13.99
C PRO A 722 -16.48 3.60 -15.44
N GLU A 723 -15.37 2.97 -15.79
CA GLU A 723 -15.09 2.51 -17.15
C GLU A 723 -16.01 1.36 -17.59
N VAL A 724 -16.41 0.46 -16.68
CA VAL A 724 -17.35 -0.63 -16.98
C VAL A 724 -18.73 -0.03 -17.27
N VAL A 725 -19.18 0.89 -16.43
CA VAL A 725 -20.49 1.53 -16.58
C VAL A 725 -20.54 2.42 -17.81
N ARG A 726 -19.48 3.22 -18.05
CA ARG A 726 -19.37 4.08 -19.23
C ARG A 726 -19.35 3.27 -20.53
N ALA A 727 -18.60 2.17 -20.58
CA ALA A 727 -18.53 1.32 -21.76
C ALA A 727 -19.90 0.74 -22.13
N ALA A 728 -20.74 0.44 -21.14
CA ALA A 728 -22.11 -0.03 -21.37
C ALA A 728 -23.08 1.09 -21.78
N LEU A 729 -22.93 2.30 -21.21
CA LEU A 729 -23.77 3.46 -21.55
C LEU A 729 -23.45 4.05 -22.94
N ASN A 730 -22.18 4.02 -23.33
CA ASN A 730 -21.68 4.60 -24.58
C ASN A 730 -20.88 3.54 -25.36
N PRO A 731 -21.54 2.47 -25.87
CA PRO A 731 -20.84 1.44 -26.61
C PRO A 731 -20.21 2.03 -27.88
N LEU A 732 -18.95 1.70 -28.15
CA LEU A 732 -18.31 2.06 -29.42
C LEU A 732 -19.15 1.47 -30.57
N PRO A 733 -19.30 2.18 -31.71
CA PRO A 733 -19.90 1.61 -32.89
C PRO A 733 -19.19 0.29 -33.21
N GLY A 734 -19.95 -0.80 -33.36
CA GLY A 734 -19.38 -2.10 -33.67
C GLY A 734 -18.51 -2.04 -34.94
N PRO A 735 -17.64 -3.03 -35.19
CA PRO A 735 -16.69 -3.03 -36.32
C PRO A 735 -17.30 -2.96 -37.74
N GLY A 736 -18.60 -2.71 -37.90
CA GLY A 736 -19.33 -2.65 -39.17
C GLY A 736 -19.91 -1.27 -39.55
N ALA A 737 -19.67 -0.21 -38.78
CA ALA A 737 -20.19 1.13 -39.10
C ALA A 737 -19.07 2.17 -39.19
N ALA A 738 -18.07 1.92 -40.03
CA ALA A 738 -17.19 2.97 -40.53
C ALA A 738 -17.98 3.84 -41.52
N THR A 739 -18.70 4.84 -41.00
CA THR A 739 -19.13 5.97 -41.82
C THR A 739 -17.88 6.65 -42.36
N ALA A 740 -17.91 6.90 -43.67
CA ALA A 740 -16.80 7.39 -44.47
C ALA A 740 -16.04 8.54 -43.79
N GLN A 741 -14.74 8.32 -43.54
CA GLN A 741 -13.83 9.40 -43.21
C GLN A 741 -13.83 10.42 -44.37
N PRO A 742 -13.93 11.73 -44.11
CA PRO A 742 -13.64 12.73 -45.13
C PRO A 742 -12.17 12.59 -45.52
N THR A 743 -11.95 12.20 -46.78
CA THR A 743 -10.64 12.13 -47.43
C THR A 743 -10.01 13.51 -47.42
N GLY A 744 -9.07 13.72 -46.49
CA GLY A 744 -8.37 15.00 -46.33
C GLY A 744 -7.16 14.89 -45.39
N ALA A 745 -6.43 13.78 -45.42
CA ALA A 745 -5.13 13.67 -44.78
C ALA A 745 -4.06 13.56 -45.87
N GLY A 746 -3.33 14.65 -46.09
CA GLY A 746 -2.05 14.58 -46.79
C GLY A 746 -1.13 13.65 -46.02
N SER A 747 -0.59 12.65 -46.71
CA SER A 747 0.37 11.69 -46.20
C SER A 747 1.62 12.41 -45.67
N ALA A 748 1.70 12.59 -44.36
CA ALA A 748 2.97 12.86 -43.69
C ALA A 748 3.78 11.55 -43.67
N PRO A 749 5.07 11.54 -44.06
CA PRO A 749 5.86 10.32 -44.07
C PRO A 749 6.11 9.82 -42.64
N PRO A 750 6.36 8.50 -42.46
CA PRO A 750 6.60 7.91 -41.15
C PRO A 750 7.88 8.50 -40.53
N LEU A 751 7.74 9.07 -39.33
CA LEU A 751 8.88 9.51 -38.53
C LEU A 751 9.47 8.28 -37.83
N VAL A 752 10.39 7.61 -38.52
CA VAL A 752 11.24 6.56 -37.97
C VAL A 752 12.19 7.21 -36.96
N LEU A 753 11.89 7.06 -35.66
CA LEU A 753 12.84 7.38 -34.60
C LEU A 753 13.97 6.34 -34.64
N GLN A 754 15.13 6.78 -35.11
CA GLN A 754 16.37 6.02 -35.01
C GLN A 754 16.76 5.83 -33.53
N PRO A 755 17.30 4.65 -33.16
CA PRO A 755 17.98 4.47 -31.88
C PRO A 755 19.17 5.46 -31.75
N PRO A 756 19.66 5.73 -30.52
CA PRO A 756 20.83 6.60 -30.33
C PRO A 756 21.97 6.14 -31.25
N PRO A 757 22.78 7.05 -31.81
CA PRO A 757 23.84 6.67 -32.72
C PRO A 757 24.84 5.78 -31.98
N GLN A 758 24.74 4.47 -32.21
CA GLN A 758 25.93 3.64 -32.28
C GLN A 758 26.71 4.21 -33.45
N GLY A 759 27.74 5.01 -33.16
CA GLY A 759 28.69 5.39 -34.19
C GLY A 759 29.11 4.13 -34.94
N PRO A 760 29.26 4.19 -36.28
CA PRO A 760 29.60 3.02 -37.04
C PRO A 760 30.89 2.45 -36.47
N VAL A 761 30.85 1.19 -36.05
CA VAL A 761 32.00 0.32 -36.22
C VAL A 761 32.21 0.34 -37.72
N SER A 762 33.09 1.24 -38.18
CA SER A 762 33.56 1.21 -39.55
C SER A 762 34.12 -0.19 -39.71
N GLU A 763 33.49 -1.00 -40.56
CA GLU A 763 34.20 -2.03 -41.30
C GLU A 763 35.55 -1.41 -41.67
N VAL A 764 36.62 -2.11 -41.30
CA VAL A 764 37.96 -1.79 -41.77
C VAL A 764 37.87 -1.89 -43.29
N GLN A 765 37.55 -0.78 -43.94
CA GLN A 765 37.89 -0.57 -45.33
C GLN A 765 39.39 -0.70 -45.36
N THR A 766 39.84 -1.83 -45.91
CA THR A 766 41.22 -2.07 -46.30
C THR A 766 41.68 -0.87 -47.10
N LEU A 767 42.36 0.07 -46.42
CA LEU A 767 43.04 1.17 -47.06
C LEU A 767 44.00 0.55 -48.07
N ALA A 768 43.79 0.85 -49.35
CA ALA A 768 44.76 0.55 -50.39
C ALA A 768 46.15 1.00 -49.91
N PRO A 769 47.21 0.21 -50.14
CA PRO A 769 48.50 0.44 -49.48
C PRO A 769 49.06 1.80 -49.89
N LEU A 770 48.92 2.77 -48.98
CA LEU A 770 49.59 4.06 -49.09
C LEU A 770 51.09 3.80 -49.05
N ARG A 771 51.78 4.24 -50.12
CA ARG A 771 53.22 4.09 -50.34
C ARG A 771 54.03 4.37 -49.06
N LYS A 772 55.05 3.56 -48.79
CA LYS A 772 55.93 3.60 -47.59
C LYS A 772 56.42 4.99 -47.14
N GLN A 773 56.39 6.01 -47.99
CA GLN A 773 56.78 7.38 -47.66
C GLN A 773 55.73 8.18 -46.84
N THR A 774 54.42 7.90 -46.95
CA THR A 774 53.39 8.59 -46.14
C THR A 774 53.29 8.04 -44.72
N TRP A 775 53.51 6.74 -44.51
CA TRP A 775 53.62 6.15 -43.17
C TRP A 775 54.83 6.67 -42.41
N ALA A 776 55.97 6.90 -43.08
CA ALA A 776 57.13 7.52 -42.45
C ALA A 776 56.86 8.98 -42.03
N ARG A 777 56.07 9.74 -42.80
CA ARG A 777 55.69 11.11 -42.45
C ARG A 777 54.64 11.17 -41.35
N ILE A 778 53.63 10.31 -41.37
CA ILE A 778 52.61 10.21 -40.30
C ILE A 778 53.24 9.65 -39.02
N ALA A 779 54.12 8.66 -39.12
CA ALA A 779 54.89 8.17 -37.98
C ALA A 779 55.82 9.26 -37.45
N ALA A 780 56.54 10.01 -38.30
CA ALA A 780 57.38 11.13 -37.82
C ALA A 780 56.57 12.26 -37.19
N LEU A 781 55.38 12.58 -37.71
CA LEU A 781 54.47 13.55 -37.10
C LEU A 781 53.86 13.02 -35.80
N ALA A 782 53.48 11.75 -35.75
CA ALA A 782 52.95 11.10 -34.56
C ALA A 782 54.02 10.94 -33.49
N THR A 783 55.26 10.58 -33.84
CA THR A 783 56.41 10.53 -32.94
C THR A 783 56.82 11.93 -32.51
N GLY A 784 56.74 12.93 -33.40
CA GLY A 784 56.96 14.34 -33.07
C GLY A 784 55.91 14.87 -32.08
N VAL A 785 54.64 14.58 -32.30
CA VAL A 785 53.55 14.93 -31.39
C VAL A 785 53.63 14.12 -30.09
N LEU A 786 53.94 12.82 -30.13
CA LEU A 786 54.16 11.99 -28.94
C LEU A 786 55.39 12.44 -28.15
N ALA A 787 56.47 12.90 -28.80
CA ALA A 787 57.66 13.42 -28.15
C ALA A 787 57.41 14.84 -27.61
N CYS A 788 56.65 15.68 -28.31
CA CYS A 788 56.21 16.97 -27.81
C CYS A 788 55.25 16.79 -26.62
N VAL A 789 54.26 15.90 -26.70
CA VAL A 789 53.34 15.58 -25.60
C VAL A 789 54.08 14.91 -24.45
N ALA A 790 54.98 13.97 -24.68
CA ALA A 790 55.81 13.37 -23.62
C ALA A 790 56.78 14.39 -23.01
N GLY A 791 57.32 15.31 -23.80
CA GLY A 791 58.15 16.42 -23.33
C GLY A 791 57.35 17.44 -22.51
N TRP A 792 56.15 17.79 -22.94
CA TRP A 792 55.24 18.69 -22.24
C TRP A 792 54.68 18.05 -20.96
N VAL A 793 54.23 16.80 -21.05
CA VAL A 793 53.81 16.01 -19.89
C VAL A 793 54.99 15.85 -18.93
N GLY A 794 56.20 15.53 -19.38
CA GLY A 794 57.39 15.42 -18.53
C GLY A 794 57.81 16.73 -17.86
N LEU A 795 57.65 17.89 -18.51
CA LEU A 795 57.92 19.21 -17.94
C LEU A 795 56.83 19.68 -16.94
N TYR A 796 55.59 19.22 -17.08
CA TYR A 796 54.43 19.70 -16.31
C TYR A 796 53.74 18.62 -15.44
N SER A 797 54.27 17.39 -15.40
CA SER A 797 53.71 16.25 -14.65
C SER A 797 53.91 16.32 -13.14
N GLY A 798 54.76 17.22 -12.63
CA GLY A 798 54.99 17.40 -11.21
C GLY A 798 55.25 18.86 -10.87
N ARG A 799 54.22 19.59 -10.46
CA ARG A 799 54.44 20.87 -9.76
C ARG A 799 55.11 20.58 -8.42
N GLN A 800 56.03 21.41 -7.98
CA GLN A 800 56.70 21.20 -6.70
C GLN A 800 55.68 21.13 -5.55
N ALA A 801 55.86 20.15 -4.66
CA ALA A 801 55.05 20.04 -3.45
C ALA A 801 55.26 21.29 -2.59
N ILE A 802 54.18 21.86 -2.05
CA ILE A 802 54.27 22.94 -1.07
C ILE A 802 54.43 22.30 0.30
N ALA A 803 55.48 22.68 1.03
CA ALA A 803 55.79 22.10 2.33
C ALA A 803 54.59 22.21 3.29
N PRO A 804 54.22 21.13 4.01
CA PRO A 804 53.15 21.19 5.01
C PRO A 804 53.48 22.16 6.13
N ILE A 805 52.48 22.90 6.61
CA ILE A 805 52.61 23.81 7.75
C ILE A 805 52.10 23.16 9.04
N SER A 806 52.42 23.77 10.19
CA SER A 806 51.72 23.50 11.44
C SER A 806 50.28 23.96 11.33
N ARG A 807 49.36 23.27 12.02
CA ARG A 807 47.93 23.58 11.99
C ARG A 807 47.71 25.04 12.38
N VAL A 808 46.98 25.77 11.53
CA VAL A 808 46.53 27.13 11.82
C VAL A 808 45.29 27.04 12.71
N ASP A 809 45.31 27.72 13.85
CA ASP A 809 44.16 27.79 14.75
C ASP A 809 43.10 28.75 14.16
N ALA A 810 41.86 28.29 14.04
CA ALA A 810 40.79 29.09 13.45
C ALA A 810 40.44 30.35 14.27
N SER A 811 40.85 30.42 15.55
CA SER A 811 40.67 31.60 16.41
C SER A 811 41.40 32.85 15.92
N VAL A 812 42.34 32.73 14.98
CA VAL A 812 43.00 33.88 14.34
C VAL A 812 42.08 34.63 13.36
N TYR A 813 40.96 34.03 12.97
CA TYR A 813 40.01 34.63 12.03
C TYR A 813 38.82 35.26 12.77
N THR A 814 38.30 36.36 12.23
CA THR A 814 37.12 37.01 12.79
C THR A 814 35.85 36.18 12.54
N VAL A 815 34.84 36.36 13.38
CA VAL A 815 33.51 35.74 13.20
C VAL A 815 32.93 36.09 11.82
N ALA A 816 33.10 37.34 11.36
CA ALA A 816 32.64 37.76 10.03
C ALA A 816 33.35 37.01 8.88
N THR A 817 34.65 36.73 9.02
CA THR A 817 35.42 35.93 8.05
C THR A 817 34.92 34.48 8.02
N LEU A 818 34.71 33.87 9.19
CA LEU A 818 34.21 32.50 9.28
C LEU A 818 32.79 32.38 8.71
N GLU A 819 31.92 33.35 8.96
CA GLU A 819 30.55 33.38 8.43
C GLU A 819 30.53 33.58 6.91
N ARG A 820 31.38 34.46 6.38
CA ARG A 820 31.57 34.59 4.92
C ARG A 820 32.07 33.28 4.30
N GLY A 821 32.99 32.60 4.96
CA GLY A 821 33.48 31.28 4.56
C GLY A 821 32.38 30.21 4.57
N ARG A 822 31.52 30.21 5.59
CA ARG A 822 30.34 29.34 5.70
C ARG A 822 29.38 29.56 4.54
N HIS A 823 29.10 30.81 4.17
CA HIS A 823 28.26 31.15 3.01
C HIS A 823 28.87 30.69 1.68
N LEU A 824 30.19 30.85 1.49
CA LEU A 824 30.88 30.37 0.29
C LEU A 824 30.87 28.85 0.18
N ALA A 825 31.05 28.13 1.31
CA ALA A 825 30.95 26.67 1.37
C ALA A 825 29.52 26.19 1.03
N ALA A 826 28.50 26.93 1.45
CA ALA A 826 27.10 26.70 1.11
C ALA A 826 26.82 26.93 -0.39
N LEU A 827 27.30 28.05 -0.95
CA LEU A 827 27.18 28.35 -2.39
C LEU A 827 27.84 27.27 -3.27
N GLY A 828 29.02 26.79 -2.86
CA GLY A 828 29.74 25.73 -3.57
C GLY A 828 29.22 24.30 -3.34
N ASN A 829 28.22 24.12 -2.48
CA ASN A 829 27.71 22.82 -2.05
C ASN A 829 28.83 21.88 -1.53
N CYS A 830 29.81 22.43 -0.80
CA CYS A 830 30.98 21.67 -0.33
C CYS A 830 30.57 20.48 0.54
N ILE A 831 29.59 20.66 1.43
CA ILE A 831 29.08 19.59 2.30
C ILE A 831 28.45 18.44 1.50
N GLY A 832 27.71 18.76 0.43
CA GLY A 832 27.08 17.75 -0.43
C GLY A 832 28.13 16.87 -1.09
N CYS A 833 29.16 17.45 -1.71
CA CYS A 833 30.20 16.67 -2.39
C CYS A 833 31.16 15.96 -1.41
N HIS A 834 31.48 16.56 -0.27
CA HIS A 834 32.50 16.06 0.65
C HIS A 834 31.95 15.30 1.87
N THR A 835 30.76 14.73 1.76
CA THR A 835 30.17 13.87 2.80
C THR A 835 29.67 12.59 2.15
N LYS A 836 30.21 11.43 2.54
CA LYS A 836 29.68 10.13 2.11
C LYS A 836 28.29 9.90 2.71
N GLU A 837 27.53 8.99 2.10
CA GLU A 837 26.24 8.52 2.65
C GLU A 837 26.46 8.01 4.10
N ASP A 838 25.66 8.50 5.05
CA ASP A 838 25.78 8.30 6.50
C ASP A 838 27.16 8.62 7.11
N GLY A 839 27.94 9.47 6.42
CA GLY A 839 29.26 9.92 6.85
C GLY A 839 29.25 11.16 7.72
N THR A 840 30.37 11.42 8.39
CA THR A 840 30.58 12.70 9.07
C THR A 840 30.76 13.82 8.04
N ALA A 841 30.09 14.95 8.27
CA ALA A 841 30.12 16.10 7.36
C ALA A 841 31.57 16.51 7.03
N TYR A 842 31.83 16.80 5.75
CA TYR A 842 33.14 17.21 5.20
C TYR A 842 34.28 16.18 5.25
N ALA A 843 34.06 14.98 5.80
CA ALA A 843 35.09 13.95 5.94
C ALA A 843 35.47 13.23 4.62
N GLY A 844 34.83 13.58 3.51
CA GLY A 844 35.08 13.00 2.19
C GLY A 844 34.57 11.57 2.02
N GLY A 845 35.05 10.90 0.97
CA GLY A 845 34.74 9.50 0.67
C GLY A 845 33.48 9.28 -0.18
N ARG A 846 32.78 10.36 -0.58
CA ARG A 846 31.61 10.24 -1.47
C ARG A 846 32.06 9.82 -2.88
N PRO A 847 31.48 8.76 -3.48
CA PRO A 847 31.73 8.42 -4.88
C PRO A 847 31.01 9.39 -5.82
N ILE A 848 31.70 9.82 -6.86
CA ILE A 848 31.19 10.64 -7.96
C ILE A 848 31.38 9.81 -9.23
N GLU A 849 30.27 9.30 -9.77
CA GLU A 849 30.29 8.51 -10.99
C GLU A 849 30.47 9.41 -12.20
N THR A 850 31.41 9.04 -13.07
CA THR A 850 31.65 9.72 -14.34
C THR A 850 31.62 8.71 -15.48
N PRO A 851 31.45 9.14 -16.73
CA PRO A 851 31.59 8.26 -17.90
C PRO A 851 32.96 7.54 -17.99
N PHE A 852 33.97 8.01 -17.23
CA PHE A 852 35.34 7.51 -17.24
C PHE A 852 35.67 6.60 -16.04
N GLY A 853 34.75 6.44 -15.09
CA GLY A 853 34.94 5.71 -13.83
C GLY A 853 34.55 6.53 -12.60
N VAL A 854 34.94 6.09 -11.40
CA VAL A 854 34.52 6.70 -10.14
C VAL A 854 35.63 7.58 -9.55
N VAL A 855 35.30 8.81 -9.16
CA VAL A 855 36.19 9.69 -8.38
C VAL A 855 35.64 9.82 -6.97
N TYR A 856 36.50 9.78 -5.95
CA TYR A 856 36.08 9.96 -4.56
C TYR A 856 36.42 11.35 -4.05
N ALA A 857 35.47 11.99 -3.36
CA ALA A 857 35.68 13.28 -2.73
C ALA A 857 36.71 13.19 -1.60
N THR A 858 37.56 14.21 -1.46
CA THR A 858 38.60 14.28 -0.42
C THR A 858 38.05 14.70 0.94
N ASN A 859 38.79 14.48 2.02
CA ASN A 859 38.47 14.99 3.35
C ASN A 859 38.87 16.47 3.46
N LEU A 860 37.91 17.36 3.78
CA LEU A 860 38.11 18.80 3.92
C LEU A 860 38.25 19.27 5.37
N THR A 861 38.17 18.37 6.35
CA THR A 861 38.28 18.74 7.77
C THR A 861 39.73 19.15 8.13
N PRO A 862 39.97 19.86 9.25
CA PRO A 862 41.32 20.26 9.66
C PRO A 862 42.13 19.12 10.28
N ASP A 863 41.79 17.86 10.01
CA ASP A 863 42.61 16.72 10.41
C ASP A 863 44.01 16.83 9.76
N PRO A 864 45.10 16.70 10.53
CA PRO A 864 46.45 16.94 10.03
C PRO A 864 47.00 15.83 9.13
N GLU A 865 46.41 14.64 9.14
CA GLU A 865 46.92 13.49 8.37
C GLU A 865 46.13 13.20 7.10
N THR A 866 44.80 13.23 7.21
CA THR A 866 43.88 12.82 6.16
C THR A 866 43.10 14.00 5.57
N GLY A 867 43.02 15.12 6.30
CA GLY A 867 42.34 16.35 5.88
C GLY A 867 43.29 17.47 5.43
N ILE A 868 42.80 18.71 5.46
CA ILE A 868 43.55 19.90 5.04
C ILE A 868 44.31 20.58 6.18
N GLY A 869 44.39 19.98 7.37
CA GLY A 869 44.92 20.62 8.58
C GLY A 869 46.37 21.10 8.50
N ARG A 870 47.17 20.55 7.57
CA ARG A 870 48.57 20.95 7.32
C ARG A 870 48.77 21.66 5.98
N TRP A 871 47.69 22.04 5.31
CA TRP A 871 47.76 22.81 4.07
C TRP A 871 48.09 24.25 4.39
N SER A 872 48.89 24.93 3.56
CA SER A 872 48.98 26.39 3.61
C SER A 872 47.84 27.00 2.81
N PHE A 873 47.51 28.27 3.06
CA PHE A 873 46.55 28.98 2.21
C PHE A 873 46.97 28.96 0.73
N SER A 874 48.28 29.10 0.43
CA SER A 874 48.80 29.00 -0.94
C SER A 874 48.59 27.62 -1.57
N ALA A 875 48.68 26.53 -0.80
CA ALA A 875 48.38 25.19 -1.29
C ALA A 875 46.88 25.00 -1.55
N PHE A 876 46.03 25.54 -0.68
CA PHE A 876 44.58 25.54 -0.87
C PHE A 876 44.16 26.36 -2.09
N GLN A 877 44.63 27.60 -2.21
CA GLN A 877 44.41 28.48 -3.36
C GLN A 877 44.86 27.84 -4.68
N ARG A 878 46.03 27.18 -4.68
CA ARG A 878 46.53 26.44 -5.85
C ARG A 878 45.62 25.29 -6.23
N ALA A 879 45.10 24.53 -5.27
CA ALA A 879 44.13 23.47 -5.57
C ALA A 879 42.86 24.06 -6.18
N MET A 880 42.32 25.12 -5.58
CA MET A 880 41.09 25.77 -6.01
C MET A 880 41.19 26.40 -7.41
N ARG A 881 42.32 27.02 -7.78
CA ARG A 881 42.45 27.74 -9.07
C ARG A 881 43.21 26.99 -10.16
N GLU A 882 44.16 26.13 -9.81
CA GLU A 882 45.02 25.44 -10.78
C GLU A 882 44.70 23.95 -10.89
N GLY A 883 43.84 23.41 -10.03
CA GLY A 883 43.57 21.98 -9.97
C GLY A 883 44.81 21.17 -9.58
N VAL A 884 45.70 21.73 -8.72
CA VAL A 884 46.94 21.06 -8.29
C VAL A 884 46.97 20.96 -6.76
N SER A 885 47.05 19.73 -6.25
CA SER A 885 47.07 19.42 -4.82
C SER A 885 48.34 19.96 -4.11
N GLN A 886 48.37 19.96 -2.77
CA GLN A 886 49.57 20.32 -2.00
C GLN A 886 50.81 19.51 -2.39
N ASN A 887 50.67 18.20 -2.60
CA ASN A 887 51.76 17.29 -2.99
C ASN A 887 52.08 17.32 -4.50
N GLY A 888 51.47 18.21 -5.28
CA GLY A 888 51.90 18.53 -6.64
C GLY A 888 51.26 17.72 -7.76
N HIS A 889 50.31 16.84 -7.46
CA HIS A 889 49.57 16.11 -8.48
C HIS A 889 48.34 16.89 -8.96
N HIS A 890 47.98 16.69 -10.22
CA HIS A 890 46.77 17.27 -10.80
C HIS A 890 45.49 16.57 -10.28
N LEU A 891 44.46 17.38 -10.02
CA LEU A 891 43.14 16.98 -9.57
C LEU A 891 42.22 16.75 -10.77
N TYR A 892 41.28 15.82 -10.66
CA TYR A 892 40.29 15.59 -11.70
C TYR A 892 39.21 16.67 -11.69
N PRO A 893 38.70 17.10 -12.86
CA PRO A 893 37.74 18.19 -12.99
C PRO A 893 36.33 17.89 -12.44
N ALA A 894 36.14 16.71 -11.84
CA ALA A 894 35.00 16.45 -10.94
C ALA A 894 35.03 17.41 -9.73
N PHE A 895 36.22 17.84 -9.31
CA PHE A 895 36.39 19.02 -8.47
C PHE A 895 36.33 20.27 -9.37
N PRO A 896 35.37 21.19 -9.21
CA PRO A 896 35.10 22.26 -10.17
C PRO A 896 36.08 23.43 -10.08
N TYR A 897 37.39 23.16 -10.03
CA TYR A 897 38.44 24.18 -9.98
C TYR A 897 38.45 25.10 -11.20
N THR A 898 37.89 24.66 -12.34
CA THR A 898 37.70 25.49 -13.53
C THR A 898 36.70 26.64 -13.31
N ALA A 899 35.77 26.51 -12.36
CA ALA A 899 34.85 27.57 -11.96
C ALA A 899 35.46 28.45 -10.85
N PHE A 900 36.16 27.83 -9.90
CA PHE A 900 36.78 28.52 -8.77
C PHE A 900 37.96 29.44 -9.15
N THR A 901 38.47 29.37 -10.39
CA THR A 901 39.43 30.36 -10.93
C THR A 901 38.93 31.81 -10.84
N ARG A 902 37.61 31.98 -10.73
CA ARG A 902 36.93 33.29 -10.66
C ARG A 902 36.84 33.86 -9.25
N MET A 903 37.04 33.04 -8.20
CA MET A 903 36.91 33.48 -6.81
C MET A 903 38.08 34.38 -6.42
N GLU A 904 37.83 35.42 -5.63
CA GLU A 904 38.85 36.36 -5.15
C GLU A 904 39.67 35.79 -3.98
N ASP A 905 40.84 36.38 -3.71
CA ASP A 905 41.75 35.89 -2.66
C ASP A 905 41.16 36.00 -1.24
N ASP A 906 40.38 37.04 -0.97
CA ASP A 906 39.69 37.26 0.30
C ASP A 906 38.58 36.22 0.54
N GLU A 907 37.89 35.82 -0.52
CA GLU A 907 36.87 34.77 -0.51
C GLU A 907 37.46 33.38 -0.29
N LEU A 908 38.55 33.06 -1.01
CA LEU A 908 39.28 31.81 -0.77
C LEU A 908 39.86 31.76 0.64
N THR A 909 40.31 32.90 1.18
CA THR A 909 40.80 32.99 2.57
C THR A 909 39.67 32.72 3.56
N ALA A 910 38.49 33.30 3.34
CA ALA A 910 37.32 33.08 4.18
C ALA A 910 36.84 31.62 4.14
N LEU A 911 36.76 31.02 2.95
CA LEU A 911 36.42 29.61 2.78
C LEU A 911 37.42 28.69 3.49
N TYR A 912 38.72 28.95 3.31
CA TYR A 912 39.80 28.22 3.98
C TYR A 912 39.69 28.33 5.50
N ALA A 913 39.47 29.54 6.03
CA ALA A 913 39.28 29.78 7.46
C ALA A 913 38.08 28.99 8.02
N TYR A 914 36.95 28.98 7.31
CA TYR A 914 35.78 28.20 7.71
C TYR A 914 36.07 26.70 7.73
N LEU A 915 36.69 26.14 6.69
CA LEU A 915 37.03 24.72 6.66
C LEU A 915 37.98 24.33 7.81
N LEU A 916 38.91 25.21 8.19
CA LEU A 916 39.80 24.98 9.34
C LEU A 916 39.11 25.06 10.70
N SER A 917 37.94 25.69 10.78
CA SER A 917 37.10 25.78 11.98
C SER A 917 36.25 24.54 12.24
N LEU A 918 36.14 23.64 11.25
CA LEU A 918 35.36 22.40 11.38
C LEU A 918 35.98 21.44 12.40
N ASN A 919 35.17 20.50 12.89
CA ASN A 919 35.69 19.42 13.72
C ASN A 919 36.65 18.54 12.89
N PRO A 920 37.86 18.24 13.38
CA PRO A 920 38.80 17.37 12.68
C PRO A 920 38.28 15.93 12.68
N VAL A 921 38.26 15.29 11.51
CA VAL A 921 37.85 13.89 11.35
C VAL A 921 38.95 13.15 10.61
N ARG A 922 39.53 12.13 11.25
CA ARG A 922 40.55 11.29 10.63
C ARG A 922 39.87 10.23 9.75
N GLN A 923 39.85 10.45 8.45
CA GLN A 923 39.22 9.56 7.48
C GLN A 923 40.01 9.57 6.16
N ALA A 924 40.65 8.45 5.84
CA ALA A 924 41.27 8.25 4.54
C ALA A 924 40.18 7.94 3.49
N THR A 925 40.29 8.57 2.32
CA THR A 925 39.33 8.41 1.21
C THR A 925 39.87 7.44 0.16
N PRO A 926 39.03 6.61 -0.49
CA PRO A 926 39.48 5.72 -1.55
C PRO A 926 40.15 6.46 -2.73
N ALA A 927 41.01 5.76 -3.46
CA ALA A 927 41.61 6.30 -4.68
C ALA A 927 40.60 6.27 -5.85
N ALA A 928 40.73 7.17 -6.82
CA ALA A 928 39.85 7.20 -7.99
C ALA A 928 40.02 5.94 -8.85
N GLU A 929 38.91 5.33 -9.24
CA GLU A 929 38.82 4.13 -10.06
C GLU A 929 38.43 4.50 -11.49
N LEU A 930 39.36 5.11 -12.22
CA LEU A 930 39.16 5.51 -13.61
C LEU A 930 39.70 4.46 -14.60
N ARG A 931 39.04 4.34 -15.75
CA ARG A 931 39.47 3.46 -16.85
C ARG A 931 40.65 4.08 -17.58
N ALA A 932 41.63 3.26 -18.00
CA ALA A 932 42.73 3.75 -18.83
C ALA A 932 42.19 4.30 -20.18
N PRO A 933 42.74 5.40 -20.72
CA PRO A 933 43.90 6.17 -20.24
C PRO A 933 43.58 7.25 -19.18
N PHE A 934 42.30 7.45 -18.80
CA PHE A 934 41.86 8.54 -17.91
C PHE A 934 42.39 8.45 -16.48
N SER A 935 42.85 7.27 -16.05
CA SER A 935 43.55 7.08 -14.76
C SER A 935 44.97 7.65 -14.73
N TRP A 936 45.57 7.98 -15.88
CA TRP A 936 46.94 8.51 -15.94
C TRP A 936 46.95 10.02 -15.64
N ARG A 937 47.08 10.35 -14.35
CA ARG A 937 47.03 11.72 -13.83
C ARG A 937 47.85 12.79 -14.59
N PRO A 938 49.06 12.52 -15.11
CA PRO A 938 49.81 13.52 -15.88
C PRO A 938 49.08 14.06 -17.13
N LEU A 939 48.14 13.30 -17.71
CA LEU A 939 47.31 13.78 -18.82
C LEU A 939 46.43 14.98 -18.43
N MET A 940 46.16 15.18 -17.14
CA MET A 940 45.44 16.36 -16.67
C MET A 940 46.21 17.67 -16.91
N ALA A 941 47.54 17.63 -17.05
CA ALA A 941 48.30 18.82 -17.45
C ALA A 941 47.90 19.29 -18.87
N LEU A 942 47.70 18.33 -19.78
CA LEU A 942 47.21 18.61 -21.14
C LEU A 942 45.75 19.07 -21.11
N TRP A 943 44.91 18.40 -20.32
CA TRP A 943 43.50 18.78 -20.16
C TRP A 943 43.38 20.22 -19.62
N ASN A 944 44.15 20.57 -18.59
CA ASN A 944 44.21 21.92 -18.04
C ASN A 944 44.65 22.95 -19.08
N ALA A 945 45.65 22.64 -19.90
CA ALA A 945 46.08 23.57 -20.96
C ALA A 945 45.01 23.82 -22.03
N LEU A 946 44.09 22.86 -22.24
CA LEU A 946 42.99 23.00 -23.20
C LEU A 946 41.78 23.73 -22.60
N TYR A 947 41.47 23.49 -21.31
CA TYR A 947 40.18 23.83 -20.73
C TYR A 947 40.23 24.74 -19.49
N LEU A 948 41.38 24.87 -18.81
CA LEU A 948 41.51 25.75 -17.64
C LEU A 948 41.73 27.20 -18.09
N GLN A 949 40.75 28.05 -17.86
CA GLN A 949 40.84 29.49 -18.13
C GLN A 949 41.08 30.27 -16.82
N PRO A 950 42.20 31.00 -16.68
CA PRO A 950 42.45 31.84 -15.52
C PRO A 950 41.54 33.08 -15.50
N GLY A 951 40.86 33.32 -14.38
CA GLY A 951 40.10 34.54 -14.13
C GLY A 951 38.74 34.64 -14.86
N PRO A 952 38.02 35.76 -14.72
CA PRO A 952 36.73 35.96 -15.37
C PRO A 952 36.86 35.93 -16.91
N THR A 953 35.99 35.16 -17.56
CA THR A 953 36.07 34.91 -19.00
C THR A 953 35.71 36.15 -19.82
N ARG A 954 36.29 36.28 -21.04
CA ARG A 954 35.90 37.28 -22.04
C ARG A 954 34.41 37.22 -22.42
N ALA A 955 33.74 36.10 -22.14
CA ALA A 955 32.33 35.88 -22.43
C ALA A 955 31.39 36.76 -21.59
N ALA A 956 31.73 37.05 -20.32
CA ALA A 956 30.93 37.95 -19.49
C ALA A 956 30.95 39.40 -20.02
N ALA A 957 32.11 39.88 -20.47
CA ALA A 957 32.27 41.19 -21.07
C ALA A 957 31.50 41.33 -22.41
N ALA A 958 31.48 40.27 -23.22
CA ALA A 958 30.69 40.24 -24.46
C ALA A 958 29.18 40.20 -24.19
N ALA A 959 28.74 39.47 -23.16
CA ALA A 959 27.32 39.42 -22.76
C ALA A 959 26.82 40.77 -22.24
N LEU A 960 27.63 41.48 -21.43
CA LEU A 960 27.34 42.83 -20.94
C LEU A 960 27.03 43.84 -22.06
N ALA A 961 27.69 43.69 -23.23
CA ALA A 961 27.52 44.59 -24.37
C ALA A 961 26.16 44.45 -25.09
N VAL A 962 25.40 43.37 -24.82
CA VAL A 962 24.13 43.06 -25.49
C VAL A 962 22.96 43.03 -24.50
N LEU A 963 23.18 43.37 -23.22
CA LEU A 963 22.11 43.44 -22.22
C LEU A 963 21.19 44.65 -22.48
N PRO A 964 19.86 44.48 -22.33
CA PRO A 964 18.93 45.60 -22.35
C PRO A 964 19.19 46.60 -21.22
N ALA A 965 18.91 47.89 -21.46
CA ALA A 965 19.06 48.95 -20.46
C ALA A 965 18.19 48.75 -19.19
N SER A 966 17.18 47.88 -19.24
CA SER A 966 16.30 47.55 -18.12
C SER A 966 16.88 46.55 -17.12
N VAL A 967 18.04 45.96 -17.39
CA VAL A 967 18.71 44.99 -16.51
C VAL A 967 19.55 45.74 -15.47
N ASP A 968 19.45 45.37 -14.20
CA ASP A 968 20.35 45.86 -13.17
C ASP A 968 21.72 45.20 -13.37
N VAL A 969 22.62 45.92 -14.04
CA VAL A 969 23.95 45.43 -14.40
C VAL A 969 24.75 45.01 -13.17
N SER A 970 24.63 45.72 -12.04
CA SER A 970 25.41 45.42 -10.84
C SER A 970 24.99 44.07 -10.23
N ARG A 971 23.67 43.86 -10.13
CA ARG A 971 23.10 42.62 -9.63
C ARG A 971 23.29 41.46 -10.61
N TRP A 972 23.20 41.74 -11.91
CA TRP A 972 23.48 40.76 -12.96
C TRP A 972 24.93 40.30 -12.89
N GLN A 973 25.90 41.20 -12.74
CA GLN A 973 27.32 40.86 -12.61
C GLN A 973 27.58 40.02 -11.37
N ARG A 974 26.97 40.38 -10.22
CA ARG A 974 27.04 39.56 -9.00
C ARG A 974 26.45 38.17 -9.23
N GLY A 975 25.30 38.08 -9.89
CA GLY A 975 24.67 36.79 -10.23
C GLY A 975 25.48 35.93 -11.18
N GLU A 976 26.06 36.54 -12.23
CA GLU A 976 26.91 35.87 -13.21
C GLU A 976 28.17 35.29 -12.54
N TYR A 977 28.78 36.06 -11.65
CA TYR A 977 29.90 35.63 -10.83
C TYR A 977 29.52 34.44 -9.92
N LEU A 978 28.41 34.55 -9.19
CA LEU A 978 27.98 33.50 -8.27
C LEU A 978 27.61 32.20 -9.00
N VAL A 979 26.90 32.28 -10.12
CA VAL A 979 26.45 31.11 -10.88
C VAL A 979 27.60 30.39 -11.58
N ASN A 980 28.59 31.12 -12.10
CA ASN A 980 29.71 30.55 -12.86
C ASN A 980 31.00 30.37 -12.06
N GLY A 981 31.09 30.96 -10.87
CA GLY A 981 32.21 30.84 -9.95
C GLY A 981 31.87 29.89 -8.81
N PRO A 982 31.62 30.41 -7.58
CA PRO A 982 31.31 29.58 -6.42
C PRO A 982 30.20 28.54 -6.63
N GLY A 983 29.09 28.90 -7.28
CA GLY A 983 27.91 28.04 -7.45
C GLY A 983 27.98 27.07 -8.63
N HIS A 984 28.95 27.22 -9.53
CA HIS A 984 29.29 26.30 -10.64
C HIS A 984 28.12 25.64 -11.39
N CYS A 985 26.98 26.32 -11.58
CA CYS A 985 25.75 25.66 -12.07
C CYS A 985 25.93 25.00 -13.45
N GLY A 986 26.86 25.50 -14.28
CA GLY A 986 27.27 24.89 -15.54
C GLY A 986 27.77 23.45 -15.41
N ALA A 987 28.40 23.09 -14.29
CA ALA A 987 28.96 21.75 -14.06
C ALA A 987 27.89 20.64 -14.12
N CYS A 988 26.64 20.98 -13.79
CA CYS A 988 25.49 20.08 -13.80
C CYS A 988 24.49 20.38 -14.93
N HIS A 989 24.36 21.64 -15.36
CA HIS A 989 23.37 22.06 -16.35
C HIS A 989 23.93 22.23 -17.77
N THR A 990 25.21 21.96 -18.00
CA THR A 990 25.84 22.02 -19.34
C THR A 990 26.30 20.62 -19.75
N PRO A 991 25.97 20.14 -20.97
CA PRO A 991 26.44 18.84 -21.43
C PRO A 991 27.96 18.87 -21.65
N ARG A 992 28.61 17.74 -21.37
CA ARG A 992 30.06 17.58 -21.50
C ARG A 992 30.46 17.00 -22.85
N ASP A 993 31.67 17.32 -23.31
CA ASP A 993 32.29 16.71 -24.50
C ASP A 993 32.92 15.33 -24.18
N ALA A 994 33.50 14.69 -25.20
CA ALA A 994 34.12 13.37 -25.05
C ALA A 994 35.35 13.34 -24.11
N LEU A 995 35.94 14.50 -23.79
CA LEU A 995 37.05 14.66 -22.85
C LEU A 995 36.58 15.12 -21.46
N GLY A 996 35.26 15.20 -21.23
CA GLY A 996 34.67 15.56 -19.95
C GLY A 996 34.58 17.06 -19.66
N ALA A 997 34.90 17.93 -20.63
CA ALA A 997 34.81 19.38 -20.47
C ALA A 997 33.41 19.90 -20.81
N GLU A 998 32.98 21.00 -20.20
CA GLU A 998 31.69 21.65 -20.49
C GLU A 998 31.66 22.21 -21.92
N ARG A 999 30.56 21.97 -22.64
CA ARG A 999 30.37 22.53 -23.99
C ARG A 999 29.94 23.99 -23.91
N GLY A 1000 30.67 24.87 -24.59
CA GLY A 1000 30.33 26.29 -24.70
C GLY A 1000 29.21 26.60 -25.71
N GLY A 1001 28.94 27.89 -25.94
CA GLY A 1001 27.96 28.37 -26.92
C GLY A 1001 26.52 28.05 -26.50
N SER A 1002 25.68 27.61 -27.45
CA SER A 1002 24.27 27.27 -27.19
C SER A 1002 24.07 26.05 -26.28
N ALA A 1003 25.13 25.30 -25.97
CA ALA A 1003 25.08 24.17 -25.06
C ALA A 1003 25.17 24.60 -23.58
N TYR A 1004 25.72 25.78 -23.31
CA TYR A 1004 25.83 26.31 -21.94
C TYR A 1004 24.44 26.41 -21.29
N LEU A 1005 24.27 25.78 -20.12
CA LEU A 1005 23.02 25.69 -19.36
C LEU A 1005 21.83 25.06 -20.11
N SER A 1006 22.08 24.30 -21.18
CA SER A 1006 21.01 23.65 -21.98
C SER A 1006 20.45 22.36 -21.39
N GLY A 1007 20.97 21.90 -20.24
CA GLY A 1007 20.59 20.67 -19.54
C GLY A 1007 21.60 19.53 -19.76
N ALA A 1008 21.73 18.64 -18.76
CA ALA A 1008 22.62 17.48 -18.83
C ALA A 1008 22.21 16.36 -17.86
N TRP A 1009 22.82 15.19 -18.00
CA TRP A 1009 22.64 14.08 -17.06
C TRP A 1009 23.68 14.14 -15.94
N VAL A 1010 23.23 13.99 -14.70
CA VAL A 1010 24.05 13.97 -13.49
C VAL A 1010 23.48 12.94 -12.53
N ASP A 1011 24.29 11.96 -12.10
CA ASP A 1011 23.89 10.93 -11.13
C ASP A 1011 22.59 10.19 -11.49
N GLY A 1012 22.35 9.89 -12.78
CA GLY A 1012 21.11 9.25 -13.24
C GLY A 1012 19.90 10.17 -13.36
N TRP A 1013 20.00 11.44 -12.92
CA TRP A 1013 18.96 12.46 -13.08
C TRP A 1013 19.24 13.35 -14.29
N HIS A 1014 18.19 13.88 -14.91
CA HIS A 1014 18.32 14.88 -15.95
C HIS A 1014 18.17 16.29 -15.36
N ALA A 1015 19.27 17.02 -15.24
CA ALA A 1015 19.25 18.43 -14.89
C ALA A 1015 18.60 19.23 -16.04
N PRO A 1016 17.47 19.92 -15.80
CA PRO A 1016 16.75 20.62 -16.85
C PRO A 1016 17.57 21.81 -17.39
N SER A 1017 17.25 22.27 -18.60
CA SER A 1017 17.80 23.52 -19.11
C SER A 1017 17.50 24.69 -18.16
N LEU A 1018 18.45 25.60 -17.94
CA LEU A 1018 18.21 26.88 -17.25
C LEU A 1018 17.97 28.03 -18.24
N THR A 1019 17.79 27.70 -19.52
CA THR A 1019 17.45 28.66 -20.58
C THR A 1019 16.01 28.51 -21.04
N ALA A 1020 15.58 29.33 -22.00
CA ALA A 1020 14.24 29.31 -22.59
C ALA A 1020 13.85 27.98 -23.27
N THR A 1021 14.80 27.06 -23.47
CA THR A 1021 14.52 25.72 -24.00
C THR A 1021 13.89 24.79 -22.96
N ASN A 1022 13.87 25.17 -21.68
CA ASN A 1022 13.19 24.43 -20.63
C ASN A 1022 11.67 24.56 -20.79
N ARG A 1023 10.94 23.45 -20.90
CA ARG A 1023 9.49 23.48 -21.04
C ARG A 1023 8.82 23.76 -19.71
N HIS A 1024 7.88 24.70 -19.69
CA HIS A 1024 7.17 25.14 -18.49
C HIS A 1024 5.77 25.67 -18.85
N THR A 1025 4.81 25.48 -17.96
CA THR A 1025 3.45 26.04 -18.12
C THR A 1025 3.43 27.55 -17.93
N LEU A 1026 4.23 28.04 -16.99
CA LEU A 1026 4.42 29.46 -16.70
C LEU A 1026 5.91 29.80 -16.85
N PRO A 1027 6.28 31.00 -17.33
CA PRO A 1027 7.68 31.40 -17.43
C PRO A 1027 8.33 31.48 -16.06
N TRP A 1028 9.61 31.08 -15.99
CA TRP A 1028 10.43 31.29 -14.80
C TRP A 1028 10.66 32.79 -14.60
N SER A 1029 10.18 33.30 -13.47
CA SER A 1029 10.48 34.66 -13.01
C SER A 1029 11.66 34.65 -12.04
N GLU A 1030 12.25 35.81 -11.84
CA GLU A 1030 13.26 36.02 -10.81
C GLU A 1030 12.76 35.62 -9.41
N SER A 1031 11.50 35.93 -9.06
CA SER A 1031 10.92 35.55 -7.77
C SER A 1031 10.73 34.04 -7.62
N HIS A 1032 10.31 33.36 -8.69
CA HIS A 1032 10.17 31.90 -8.70
C HIS A 1032 11.52 31.20 -8.60
N LEU A 1033 12.55 31.70 -9.30
CA LEU A 1033 13.91 31.19 -9.20
C LEU A 1033 14.48 31.38 -7.79
N TYR A 1034 14.33 32.58 -7.22
CA TYR A 1034 14.74 32.84 -5.84
C TYR A 1034 14.05 31.88 -4.85
N SER A 1035 12.73 31.74 -4.95
CA SER A 1035 11.96 30.82 -4.10
C SER A 1035 12.49 29.39 -4.22
N TYR A 1036 12.75 28.93 -5.45
CA TYR A 1036 13.25 27.59 -5.69
C TYR A 1036 14.66 27.37 -5.13
N LEU A 1037 15.56 28.34 -5.26
CA LEU A 1037 16.93 28.25 -4.74
C LEU A 1037 16.98 28.36 -3.20
N LYS A 1038 16.08 29.14 -2.59
CA LYS A 1038 16.04 29.34 -1.13
C LYS A 1038 15.27 28.24 -0.40
N HIS A 1039 14.08 27.91 -0.91
CA HIS A 1039 13.10 27.06 -0.23
C HIS A 1039 12.95 25.69 -0.89
N GLY A 1040 13.55 25.46 -2.06
CA GLY A 1040 13.47 24.16 -2.76
C GLY A 1040 12.17 23.94 -3.50
N HIS A 1041 11.31 24.95 -3.57
CA HIS A 1041 10.07 24.86 -4.32
C HIS A 1041 9.67 26.19 -4.94
N SER A 1042 8.84 26.10 -5.97
CA SER A 1042 8.12 27.23 -6.54
C SER A 1042 6.69 26.83 -6.83
N ALA A 1043 5.75 27.71 -6.49
CA ALA A 1043 4.33 27.51 -6.76
C ALA A 1043 4.02 27.27 -8.25
N ALA A 1044 4.90 27.74 -9.15
CA ALA A 1044 4.74 27.63 -10.59
C ALA A 1044 5.51 26.49 -11.25
N HIS A 1045 6.40 25.78 -10.52
CA HIS A 1045 7.34 24.83 -11.14
C HIS A 1045 7.55 23.51 -10.37
N GLY A 1046 7.02 23.39 -9.14
CA GLY A 1046 7.14 22.21 -8.29
C GLY A 1046 8.32 22.27 -7.32
N VAL A 1047 8.76 21.10 -6.85
CA VAL A 1047 9.81 20.95 -5.82
C VAL A 1047 11.13 20.40 -6.39
N ALA A 1048 12.23 20.73 -5.71
CA ALA A 1048 13.56 20.19 -5.94
C ALA A 1048 13.66 18.77 -5.39
N VAL A 1049 14.24 17.87 -6.17
CA VAL A 1049 14.42 16.45 -5.86
C VAL A 1049 15.79 15.99 -6.38
N GLY A 1050 16.22 14.80 -5.95
CA GLY A 1050 17.49 14.23 -6.39
C GLY A 1050 18.69 15.12 -6.06
N PRO A 1051 19.71 15.21 -6.92
CA PRO A 1051 20.90 16.04 -6.69
C PRO A 1051 20.58 17.51 -6.41
N MET A 1052 19.54 18.05 -7.02
CA MET A 1052 19.16 19.46 -6.81
C MET A 1052 18.62 19.71 -5.39
N ALA A 1053 17.97 18.73 -4.75
CA ALA A 1053 17.52 18.88 -3.38
C ALA A 1053 18.71 19.15 -2.43
N GLN A 1054 19.81 18.41 -2.60
CA GLN A 1054 21.04 18.61 -1.82
C GLN A 1054 21.67 19.98 -2.07
N VAL A 1055 21.70 20.42 -3.35
CA VAL A 1055 22.18 21.76 -3.71
C VAL A 1055 21.33 22.83 -3.02
N VAL A 1056 20.00 22.69 -3.02
CA VAL A 1056 19.11 23.64 -2.36
C VAL A 1056 19.29 23.64 -0.84
N THR A 1057 19.42 22.48 -0.20
CA THR A 1057 19.68 22.42 1.25
C THR A 1057 20.91 23.27 1.61
N SER A 1058 21.98 23.18 0.81
CA SER A 1058 23.16 24.03 0.96
C SER A 1058 22.86 25.51 0.65
N LEU A 1059 22.25 25.82 -0.49
CA LEU A 1059 21.93 27.20 -0.90
C LEU A 1059 20.98 27.93 0.05
N SER A 1060 20.09 27.22 0.75
CA SER A 1060 19.14 27.81 1.71
C SER A 1060 19.84 28.61 2.81
N ALA A 1061 21.09 28.25 3.12
CA ALA A 1061 21.93 28.88 4.12
C ALA A 1061 22.74 30.08 3.60
N ALA A 1062 22.68 30.38 2.30
CA ALA A 1062 23.34 31.54 1.68
C ALA A 1062 22.53 32.84 1.90
N PRO A 1063 23.17 34.02 1.81
CA PRO A 1063 22.49 35.30 1.93
C PRO A 1063 21.42 35.49 0.85
N ASP A 1064 20.27 36.04 1.24
CA ASP A 1064 19.15 36.24 0.32
C ASP A 1064 19.51 37.15 -0.86
N GLU A 1065 20.42 38.12 -0.66
CA GLU A 1065 20.91 39.01 -1.72
C GLU A 1065 21.67 38.26 -2.83
N ASP A 1066 22.46 37.27 -2.46
CA ASP A 1066 23.24 36.45 -3.39
C ASP A 1066 22.32 35.52 -4.18
N LEU A 1067 21.37 34.85 -3.50
CA LEU A 1067 20.36 34.03 -4.17
C LEU A 1067 19.48 34.86 -5.12
N ARG A 1068 19.15 36.09 -4.71
CA ARG A 1068 18.46 37.08 -5.54
C ARG A 1068 19.29 37.49 -6.75
N ALA A 1069 20.60 37.67 -6.61
CA ALA A 1069 21.48 37.99 -7.74
C ALA A 1069 21.59 36.81 -8.72
N MET A 1070 21.76 35.58 -8.21
CA MET A 1070 21.74 34.36 -9.02
C MET A 1070 20.43 34.22 -9.81
N ALA A 1071 19.29 34.40 -9.14
CA ALA A 1071 17.97 34.38 -9.78
C ALA A 1071 17.82 35.46 -10.86
N HIS A 1072 18.33 36.67 -10.61
CA HIS A 1072 18.30 37.76 -11.58
C HIS A 1072 19.10 37.41 -12.84
N TYR A 1073 20.33 36.90 -12.69
CA TYR A 1073 21.16 36.43 -13.80
C TYR A 1073 20.47 35.30 -14.59
N LEU A 1074 20.00 34.24 -13.91
CA LEU A 1074 19.37 33.10 -14.57
C LEU A 1074 18.09 33.48 -15.32
N SER A 1075 17.32 34.46 -14.83
CA SER A 1075 16.12 34.94 -15.50
C SER A 1075 16.38 35.52 -16.90
N THR A 1076 17.61 36.01 -17.17
CA THR A 1076 17.98 36.57 -18.48
C THR A 1076 18.04 35.53 -19.60
N PHE A 1077 18.16 34.24 -19.25
CA PHE A 1077 18.19 33.14 -20.22
C PHE A 1077 16.79 32.63 -20.63
N GLN A 1078 15.73 33.09 -19.97
CA GLN A 1078 14.35 32.61 -20.17
C GLN A 1078 13.62 33.33 -21.32
N GLY A 1079 14.36 34.09 -22.14
CA GLY A 1079 13.81 34.98 -23.16
C GLY A 1079 13.36 36.29 -22.52
N PHE A 1080 14.01 37.39 -22.87
CA PHE A 1080 13.69 38.72 -22.35
C PHE A 1080 12.24 39.11 -22.69
N THR A 1081 11.31 38.88 -21.77
CA THR A 1081 10.03 39.59 -21.76
C THR A 1081 10.23 40.89 -20.98
N VAL A 1082 10.89 41.86 -21.62
CA VAL A 1082 10.66 43.29 -21.35
C VAL A 1082 10.02 43.84 -22.62
N ALA A 1083 8.80 44.33 -22.47
CA ALA A 1083 7.93 44.78 -23.55
C ALA A 1083 8.65 45.68 -24.59
N GLN A 1084 8.24 45.55 -25.84
CA GLN A 1084 8.62 46.44 -26.94
C GLN A 1084 8.40 47.92 -26.57
N PRO A 1085 9.23 48.86 -27.06
CA PRO A 1085 8.98 50.28 -26.90
C PRO A 1085 7.87 50.70 -27.88
N ALA A 1086 6.62 50.66 -27.42
CA ALA A 1086 5.57 51.50 -27.97
C ALA A 1086 5.36 52.69 -27.01
N ALA A 1087 5.23 53.88 -27.60
CA ALA A 1087 5.19 55.16 -26.93
C ALA A 1087 4.26 55.23 -25.70
N GLU A 1088 4.73 55.94 -24.68
CA GLU A 1088 3.96 56.62 -23.63
C GLU A 1088 2.89 55.81 -22.88
N THR A 1089 3.30 55.08 -21.83
CA THR A 1089 2.70 55.12 -20.47
C THR A 1089 3.51 54.23 -19.51
N PRO A 1090 3.72 54.64 -18.24
CA PRO A 1090 4.45 53.82 -17.28
C PRO A 1090 3.58 52.65 -16.82
N ARG A 1091 3.83 51.43 -17.31
CA ARG A 1091 3.21 50.19 -16.80
C ARG A 1091 4.20 49.34 -16.01
N ALA A 1092 3.68 48.85 -14.90
CA ALA A 1092 4.34 48.27 -13.74
C ALA A 1092 4.95 46.87 -13.99
N ARG A 1093 5.75 46.44 -13.01
CA ARG A 1093 6.24 45.05 -12.79
C ARG A 1093 5.14 44.01 -13.10
N PRO A 1094 5.48 42.80 -13.58
CA PRO A 1094 4.50 41.73 -13.79
C PRO A 1094 3.70 41.49 -12.49
N ASP A 1095 2.39 41.63 -12.59
CA ASP A 1095 1.45 41.56 -11.48
C ASP A 1095 1.34 40.11 -10.95
N PRO A 1096 1.64 39.85 -9.66
CA PRO A 1096 1.47 38.53 -9.05
C PRO A 1096 0.06 37.95 -9.20
N SER A 1097 -0.97 38.81 -9.27
CA SER A 1097 -2.36 38.37 -9.46
C SER A 1097 -2.60 37.76 -10.85
N LEU A 1098 -2.00 38.33 -11.90
CA LEU A 1098 -2.07 37.81 -13.28
C LEU A 1098 -1.35 36.47 -13.45
N MET A 1099 -0.23 36.25 -12.77
CA MET A 1099 0.46 34.95 -12.78
C MET A 1099 -0.34 33.87 -12.05
N THR A 1100 -0.96 34.24 -10.92
CA THR A 1100 -1.86 33.35 -10.16
C THR A 1100 -3.09 33.00 -11.00
N GLU A 1101 -3.66 33.97 -11.71
CA GLU A 1101 -4.78 33.75 -12.61
C GLU A 1101 -4.41 32.80 -13.77
N ARG A 1102 -3.24 32.98 -14.40
CA ARG A 1102 -2.74 32.04 -15.43
C ARG A 1102 -2.49 30.65 -14.88
N ALA A 1103 -1.98 30.54 -13.65
CA ALA A 1103 -1.82 29.25 -12.97
C ALA A 1103 -3.18 28.55 -12.80
N HIS A 1104 -4.19 29.28 -12.31
CA HIS A 1104 -5.56 28.78 -12.16
C HIS A 1104 -6.17 28.39 -13.51
N GLN A 1105 -5.97 29.19 -14.56
CA GLN A 1105 -6.45 28.88 -15.91
C GLN A 1105 -5.79 27.62 -16.48
N ALA A 1106 -4.48 27.43 -16.27
CA ALA A 1106 -3.77 26.24 -16.72
C ALA A 1106 -4.27 24.97 -16.00
N VAL A 1107 -4.47 25.04 -14.68
CA VAL A 1107 -5.07 23.95 -13.90
C VAL A 1107 -6.49 23.64 -14.37
N ALA A 1108 -7.32 24.68 -14.54
CA ALA A 1108 -8.70 24.54 -15.02
C ALA A 1108 -8.76 23.93 -16.44
N ARG A 1109 -7.86 24.34 -17.34
CA ARG A 1109 -7.76 23.76 -18.68
C ARG A 1109 -7.29 22.31 -18.66
N ALA A 1110 -6.27 21.99 -17.86
CA ALA A 1110 -5.81 20.62 -17.69
C ALA A 1110 -6.93 19.71 -17.17
N ARG A 1111 -7.75 20.23 -16.25
CA ARG A 1111 -8.97 19.56 -15.78
C ARG A 1111 -10.03 19.41 -16.86
N ALA A 1112 -10.26 20.43 -17.68
CA ALA A 1112 -11.24 20.38 -18.76
C ALA A 1112 -10.86 19.38 -19.88
N LEU A 1113 -9.55 19.17 -20.09
CA LEU A 1113 -9.00 18.22 -21.08
C LEU A 1113 -8.64 16.86 -20.47
N ALA A 1114 -9.01 16.61 -19.21
CA ALA A 1114 -8.72 15.38 -18.52
C ALA A 1114 -9.27 14.18 -19.30
N PRO A 1115 -8.51 13.06 -19.39
CA PRO A 1115 -9.07 11.82 -19.92
C PRO A 1115 -10.26 11.37 -19.05
N LEU A 1116 -11.20 10.67 -19.67
CA LEU A 1116 -12.30 10.04 -18.94
C LEU A 1116 -11.75 9.01 -17.95
N PRO A 1117 -12.44 8.73 -16.83
CA PRO A 1117 -11.90 7.86 -15.80
C PRO A 1117 -11.52 6.47 -16.27
N ASP A 1118 -10.37 5.99 -15.83
CA ASP A 1118 -9.84 4.66 -16.14
C ASP A 1118 -9.14 4.03 -14.91
N ASN A 1119 -8.49 2.88 -15.13
CA ASN A 1119 -7.75 2.20 -14.07
C ASN A 1119 -6.57 3.06 -13.55
N ALA A 1120 -5.87 3.78 -14.41
CA ALA A 1120 -4.74 4.61 -14.01
C ALA A 1120 -5.18 5.79 -13.12
N GLN A 1121 -6.36 6.38 -13.36
CA GLN A 1121 -6.97 7.33 -12.43
C GLN A 1121 -7.21 6.70 -11.06
N ARG A 1122 -7.75 5.48 -10.98
CA ARG A 1122 -7.97 4.82 -9.68
C ARG A 1122 -6.66 4.54 -8.93
N LEU A 1123 -5.62 4.12 -9.66
CA LEU A 1123 -4.28 3.98 -9.08
C LEU A 1123 -3.82 5.32 -8.49
N PHE A 1124 -3.99 6.42 -9.22
CA PHE A 1124 -3.66 7.75 -8.72
C PHE A 1124 -4.51 8.15 -7.51
N GLU A 1125 -5.82 7.96 -7.54
CA GLU A 1125 -6.70 8.33 -6.43
C GLU A 1125 -6.39 7.55 -5.16
N GLY A 1126 -6.13 6.24 -5.29
CA GLY A 1126 -5.79 5.37 -4.17
C GLY A 1126 -4.39 5.60 -3.61
N ALA A 1127 -3.39 5.88 -4.45
CA ALA A 1127 -2.00 6.01 -4.03
C ALA A 1127 -1.52 7.46 -3.80
N CYS A 1128 -2.04 8.41 -4.58
CA CYS A 1128 -1.51 9.77 -4.68
C CYS A 1128 -2.55 10.85 -4.33
N GLY A 1129 -3.84 10.57 -4.53
CA GLY A 1129 -4.94 11.55 -4.48
C GLY A 1129 -5.15 12.19 -3.12
N ALA A 1130 -4.75 11.53 -2.02
CA ALA A 1130 -4.81 12.10 -0.67
C ALA A 1130 -3.89 13.32 -0.51
N CYS A 1131 -2.73 13.34 -1.19
CA CYS A 1131 -1.74 14.43 -1.12
C CYS A 1131 -1.77 15.34 -2.36
N HIS A 1132 -2.11 14.80 -3.52
CA HIS A 1132 -2.09 15.50 -4.81
C HIS A 1132 -3.50 15.81 -5.37
N GLY A 1133 -4.55 15.54 -4.61
CA GLY A 1133 -5.93 15.83 -5.01
C GLY A 1133 -6.19 17.33 -5.17
N GLU A 1134 -7.09 17.69 -6.09
CA GLU A 1134 -7.42 19.08 -6.43
C GLU A 1134 -8.28 19.82 -5.37
N GLY A 1135 -8.50 19.21 -4.20
CA GLY A 1135 -9.24 19.80 -3.07
C GLY A 1135 -8.31 20.35 -1.98
N SER A 1136 -8.89 20.86 -0.88
CA SER A 1136 -8.13 21.24 0.32
C SER A 1136 -7.58 19.99 1.01
N VAL A 1137 -6.40 19.54 0.57
CA VAL A 1137 -5.58 18.57 1.30
C VAL A 1137 -5.26 19.18 2.67
N PRO A 1138 -5.29 18.41 3.78
CA PRO A 1138 -4.89 18.91 5.08
C PRO A 1138 -3.52 19.58 4.99
N VAL A 1139 -3.47 20.89 5.26
CA VAL A 1139 -2.27 21.73 5.15
C VAL A 1139 -1.15 21.29 6.11
N ASP A 1140 -1.49 20.44 7.08
CA ASP A 1140 -0.58 19.93 8.11
C ASP A 1140 0.43 18.88 7.59
N LEU A 1141 0.28 18.40 6.35
CA LEU A 1141 1.20 17.42 5.73
C LEU A 1141 2.29 18.05 4.86
N GLY A 1142 2.31 19.38 4.69
CA GLY A 1142 3.28 20.13 3.88
C GLY A 1142 2.68 20.78 2.63
N LEU A 1143 3.53 21.31 1.74
CA LEU A 1143 3.09 22.04 0.55
C LEU A 1143 2.33 21.18 -0.47
N ASN A 1144 1.07 21.53 -0.76
CA ASN A 1144 0.32 21.00 -1.90
C ASN A 1144 0.49 21.91 -3.13
N LEU A 1145 1.38 21.52 -4.06
CA LEU A 1145 1.60 22.23 -5.31
C LEU A 1145 0.84 21.57 -6.47
N PRO A 1146 0.10 22.34 -7.31
CA PRO A 1146 -0.63 21.78 -8.44
C PRO A 1146 0.27 21.02 -9.41
N LEU A 1147 -0.04 19.74 -9.66
CA LEU A 1147 0.73 18.90 -10.58
C LEU A 1147 0.78 19.47 -12.01
N ALA A 1148 -0.26 20.19 -12.45
CA ALA A 1148 -0.29 20.84 -13.77
C ALA A 1148 0.79 21.92 -13.99
N LEU A 1149 1.43 22.37 -12.91
CA LEU A 1149 2.53 23.33 -12.94
C LEU A 1149 3.89 22.66 -12.74
N ASN A 1150 3.94 21.34 -12.52
CA ASN A 1150 5.19 20.64 -12.25
C ASN A 1150 5.97 20.40 -13.55
N SER A 1151 7.16 21.01 -13.64
CA SER A 1151 8.04 20.93 -14.81
C SER A 1151 8.45 19.49 -15.21
N LYS A 1152 8.44 18.53 -14.26
CA LYS A 1152 8.78 17.13 -14.54
C LYS A 1152 7.76 16.45 -15.46
N LEU A 1153 6.49 16.85 -15.40
CA LEU A 1153 5.44 16.34 -16.30
C LEU A 1153 5.54 16.91 -17.72
N LEU A 1154 6.23 18.04 -17.86
CA LEU A 1154 6.47 18.73 -19.14
C LEU A 1154 7.81 18.31 -19.79
N ALA A 1155 8.63 17.55 -19.08
CA ALA A 1155 9.93 17.10 -19.58
C ALA A 1155 9.78 16.19 -20.81
N GLN A 1156 10.80 16.20 -21.68
CA GLN A 1156 10.83 15.30 -22.83
C GLN A 1156 11.02 13.84 -22.41
N GLN A 1157 11.88 13.61 -21.41
CA GLN A 1157 12.14 12.28 -20.85
C GLN A 1157 11.34 12.08 -19.55
N PRO A 1158 10.83 10.87 -19.28
CA PRO A 1158 10.02 10.58 -18.10
C PRO A 1158 10.85 10.36 -16.82
N ASP A 1159 12.17 10.22 -16.93
CA ASP A 1159 13.05 9.73 -15.87
C ASP A 1159 12.94 10.45 -14.53
N ASN A 1160 12.93 11.78 -14.53
CA ASN A 1160 12.80 12.53 -13.28
C ASN A 1160 11.45 12.30 -12.61
N LEU A 1161 10.37 12.10 -13.37
CA LEU A 1161 9.07 11.70 -12.82
C LEU A 1161 9.15 10.26 -12.28
N LEU A 1162 9.77 9.35 -13.04
CA LEU A 1162 9.90 7.95 -12.64
C LEU A 1162 10.72 7.78 -11.37
N HIS A 1163 11.81 8.52 -11.19
CA HIS A 1163 12.54 8.54 -9.92
C HIS A 1163 11.68 9.05 -8.77
N VAL A 1164 10.89 10.11 -8.97
CA VAL A 1164 9.97 10.60 -7.93
C VAL A 1164 8.89 9.56 -7.59
N LEU A 1165 8.34 8.85 -8.58
CA LEU A 1165 7.35 7.80 -8.33
C LEU A 1165 7.98 6.56 -7.67
N LEU A 1166 9.14 6.11 -8.13
CA LEU A 1166 9.80 4.91 -7.61
C LEU A 1166 10.40 5.15 -6.23
N ASP A 1167 11.18 6.22 -6.07
CA ASP A 1167 12.03 6.45 -4.91
C ASP A 1167 11.36 7.40 -3.88
N GLY A 1168 10.37 8.19 -4.31
CA GLY A 1168 9.70 9.17 -3.47
C GLY A 1168 10.56 10.41 -3.16
N ILE A 1169 10.19 11.13 -2.10
CA ILE A 1169 10.95 12.24 -1.51
C ILE A 1169 11.17 11.90 -0.04
N GLN A 1170 12.17 11.06 0.23
CA GLN A 1170 12.48 10.55 1.56
C GLN A 1170 13.18 11.61 2.44
N ARG A 1171 14.03 12.43 1.82
CA ARG A 1171 14.79 13.53 2.45
C ARG A 1171 14.48 14.85 1.74
N PRO A 1172 13.42 15.57 2.16
CA PRO A 1172 13.06 16.84 1.55
C PRO A 1172 14.19 17.88 1.66
N ALA A 1173 14.34 18.74 0.64
CA ALA A 1173 15.43 19.74 0.60
C ALA A 1173 15.35 20.76 1.74
N THR A 1174 14.13 21.07 2.18
CA THR A 1174 13.77 22.02 3.24
C THR A 1174 12.55 21.50 4.00
N PRO A 1175 12.29 21.97 5.24
CA PRO A 1175 11.16 21.53 6.04
C PRO A 1175 9.78 21.82 5.44
N ASP A 1176 9.67 22.76 4.49
CA ASP A 1176 8.41 23.13 3.85
C ASP A 1176 7.90 22.04 2.88
N ILE A 1177 8.81 21.20 2.36
CA ILE A 1177 8.50 20.15 1.40
C ILE A 1177 8.09 18.88 2.16
N ALA A 1178 6.92 18.35 1.84
CA ALA A 1178 6.39 17.12 2.42
C ALA A 1178 7.24 15.89 2.08
N PHE A 1179 7.31 14.94 3.02
CA PHE A 1179 7.72 13.58 2.72
C PHE A 1179 6.78 12.96 1.68
N MET A 1180 7.33 12.27 0.69
CA MET A 1180 6.57 11.50 -0.29
C MET A 1180 7.07 10.05 -0.29
N PRO A 1181 6.19 9.05 -0.09
CA PRO A 1181 6.60 7.64 -0.16
C PRO A 1181 7.01 7.26 -1.60
N GLY A 1182 7.95 6.33 -1.71
CA GLY A 1182 8.32 5.71 -2.99
C GLY A 1182 7.45 4.49 -3.29
N PHE A 1183 7.09 4.29 -4.56
CA PHE A 1183 6.25 3.18 -5.02
C PHE A 1183 7.05 2.03 -5.67
N ARG A 1184 8.38 2.04 -5.52
CA ARG A 1184 9.27 0.99 -6.02
C ARG A 1184 8.86 -0.41 -5.58
N HIS A 1185 8.40 -0.61 -4.36
CA HIS A 1185 7.98 -1.95 -3.92
C HIS A 1185 6.46 -2.15 -4.04
N ALA A 1186 5.70 -1.06 -3.99
CA ALA A 1186 4.25 -1.01 -4.04
C ALA A 1186 3.61 -1.23 -5.41
N MET A 1187 4.25 -0.79 -6.50
CA MET A 1187 3.68 -0.92 -7.85
C MET A 1187 4.58 -1.78 -8.74
N ASP A 1188 3.98 -2.52 -9.67
CA ASP A 1188 4.70 -3.17 -10.75
C ASP A 1188 5.00 -2.20 -11.91
N ASP A 1189 5.77 -2.66 -12.90
CA ASP A 1189 6.21 -1.81 -14.02
C ASP A 1189 5.05 -1.41 -14.94
N ALA A 1190 4.01 -2.25 -15.06
CA ALA A 1190 2.86 -1.97 -15.89
C ALA A 1190 1.98 -0.89 -15.25
N GLN A 1191 1.77 -0.97 -13.93
CA GLN A 1191 1.07 0.04 -13.13
C GLN A 1191 1.78 1.39 -13.19
N LEU A 1192 3.12 1.44 -12.99
CA LEU A 1192 3.89 2.68 -13.08
C LEU A 1192 3.87 3.29 -14.49
N THR A 1193 3.96 2.46 -15.52
CA THR A 1193 3.87 2.92 -16.92
C THR A 1193 2.52 3.58 -17.19
N SER A 1194 1.44 2.92 -16.76
CA SER A 1194 0.07 3.41 -16.92
C SER A 1194 -0.15 4.71 -16.12
N LEU A 1195 0.31 4.75 -14.88
CA LEU A 1195 0.21 5.93 -14.01
C LEU A 1195 1.00 7.12 -14.58
N ALA A 1196 2.25 6.93 -15.02
CA ALA A 1196 3.07 8.00 -15.58
C ALA A 1196 2.47 8.56 -16.88
N SER A 1197 1.94 7.70 -17.75
CA SER A 1197 1.22 8.11 -18.95
C SER A 1197 -0.02 8.93 -18.61
N TRP A 1198 -0.85 8.45 -17.69
CA TRP A 1198 -2.07 9.13 -17.26
C TRP A 1198 -1.78 10.48 -16.60
N LEU A 1199 -0.80 10.56 -15.70
CA LEU A 1199 -0.37 11.81 -15.06
C LEU A 1199 -0.02 12.88 -16.10
N ARG A 1200 0.72 12.50 -17.14
CA ARG A 1200 1.07 13.42 -18.22
C ARG A 1200 -0.15 13.86 -19.03
N GLN A 1201 -1.02 12.93 -19.40
CA GLN A 1201 -2.25 13.28 -20.14
C GLN A 1201 -3.16 14.20 -19.32
N ARG A 1202 -3.29 13.93 -18.02
CA ARG A 1202 -4.18 14.67 -17.11
C ARG A 1202 -3.67 16.05 -16.73
N TYR A 1203 -2.36 16.19 -16.52
CA TYR A 1203 -1.76 17.41 -15.96
C TYR A 1203 -0.87 18.18 -16.94
N ALA A 1204 -0.52 17.58 -18.09
CA ALA A 1204 0.24 18.20 -19.16
C ALA A 1204 -0.37 17.87 -20.54
N PRO A 1205 -1.66 18.16 -20.78
CA PRO A 1205 -2.37 17.72 -21.99
C PRO A 1205 -1.81 18.31 -23.29
N ASP A 1206 -1.12 19.45 -23.22
CA ASP A 1206 -0.49 20.09 -24.39
C ASP A 1206 0.82 19.39 -24.82
N MET A 1207 1.29 18.42 -24.03
CA MET A 1207 2.50 17.67 -24.32
C MET A 1207 2.16 16.34 -25.01
N PRO A 1208 2.93 15.92 -26.03
CA PRO A 1208 2.73 14.62 -26.64
C PRO A 1208 2.93 13.51 -25.59
N PRO A 1209 2.12 12.44 -25.61
CA PRO A 1209 2.31 11.31 -24.72
C PRO A 1209 3.68 10.69 -24.95
N TRP A 1210 4.29 10.17 -23.88
CA TRP A 1210 5.51 9.37 -24.03
C TRP A 1210 5.16 8.04 -24.70
N PRO A 1211 5.97 7.53 -25.66
CA PRO A 1211 5.75 6.21 -26.23
C PRO A 1211 5.77 5.13 -25.15
N ASP A 1212 4.79 4.22 -25.16
CA ASP A 1212 4.64 3.16 -24.15
C ASP A 1212 5.90 2.28 -24.03
N ALA A 1213 6.50 1.90 -25.17
CA ALA A 1213 7.74 1.12 -25.20
C ALA A 1213 8.92 1.84 -24.53
N LEU A 1214 9.01 3.18 -24.69
CA LEU A 1214 10.02 3.98 -24.01
C LEU A 1214 9.76 4.00 -22.50
N LEU A 1215 8.50 4.24 -22.08
CA LEU A 1215 8.15 4.27 -20.67
C LEU A 1215 8.51 2.95 -19.97
N ARG A 1216 8.10 1.80 -20.53
CA ARG A 1216 8.43 0.49 -19.93
C ARG A 1216 9.93 0.28 -19.80
N GLN A 1217 10.69 0.63 -20.84
CA GLN A 1217 12.15 0.53 -20.82
C GLN A 1217 12.75 1.42 -19.72
N ARG A 1218 12.30 2.67 -19.58
CA ARG A 1218 12.81 3.60 -18.57
C ARG A 1218 12.40 3.21 -17.15
N VAL A 1219 11.17 2.72 -16.94
CA VAL A 1219 10.72 2.19 -15.64
C VAL A 1219 11.64 1.04 -15.20
N ALA A 1220 11.86 0.06 -16.08
CA ALA A 1220 12.74 -1.08 -15.78
C ALA A 1220 14.19 -0.62 -15.50
N ALA A 1221 14.70 0.36 -16.26
CA ALA A 1221 16.05 0.88 -16.07
C ALA A 1221 16.21 1.62 -14.73
N VAL A 1222 15.29 2.52 -14.38
CA VAL A 1222 15.32 3.25 -13.09
C VAL A 1222 15.10 2.30 -11.92
N ARG A 1223 14.25 1.28 -12.08
CA ARG A 1223 14.05 0.25 -11.06
C ARG A 1223 15.29 -0.64 -10.90
N GLY A 1224 15.95 -1.03 -11.98
CA GLY A 1224 17.12 -1.91 -11.95
C GLY A 1224 18.42 -1.22 -11.50
N ALA A 1225 18.47 0.10 -11.49
CA ALA A 1225 19.62 0.85 -10.97
C ALA A 1225 19.80 0.60 -9.46
N PRO A 1226 21.05 0.52 -8.96
CA PRO A 1226 21.31 0.36 -7.53
C PRO A 1226 20.59 1.45 -6.73
N HIS A 1227 19.72 1.03 -5.82
CA HIS A 1227 19.02 1.94 -4.93
C HIS A 1227 20.00 2.40 -3.84
N THR A 1228 20.54 3.59 -3.98
CA THR A 1228 21.17 4.30 -2.87
C THR A 1228 20.07 5.09 -2.17
N ASP A 1229 19.83 4.85 -0.87
CA ASP A 1229 18.91 5.61 0.00
C ASP A 1229 19.43 7.06 0.17
N ARG A 1230 19.47 7.83 -0.93
CA ARG A 1230 20.06 9.18 -0.97
C ARG A 1230 19.25 10.20 -0.20
#